data_AF-A0A3D2J4J5-F1
#
_entry.id   AF-A0A3D2J4J5-F1
#
_cell.length_a   1.000
_cell.length_b   1.000
_cell.length_c   1.000
_cell.angle_alpha   90.00
_cell.angle_beta   90.00
_cell.angle_gamma   90.00
#
_symmetry.space_group_name_H-M   'P 1'
#
loop_
_entity.id
_entity.type
_entity.pdbx_description
1 polymer ?
#
loop_
_entity_poly.entity_id
_entity_poly.type
_entity_poly.pdbx_seq_one_letter_code
_entity_poly.pdbx_strand_id
1 'polypeptide(L)'
;MSQTSWVAEQGRYRITPLQKGKIWVWVGGKGGIYFMPHGIPTPPGDSGTHTSRTPRAFLSRRLFVIAAPVIAALIILGVVAVQFTNLSGVHASSADAPVPFHVTLPAVVQKSHVVGQADVQQQISLAIGLRAQNEQALQAYVQDIIRPGSVNYHRYLTPAQYIGAFSPSATLYSQLQQYLQAQGFTITKTYNDRLLLGFSGTIAQAEHTFSVNINNYVAPDGHHYYANTNDPQLPAWLAAQTQSFSGLDDAVQLQHPLIKGHAVKQAITNSITCLGHDPNNQYLTSDQIASAYNLSGMYNAGYHGEGQAIALYELDGYSMSDLNAYESCYGHSHTAIQTLAVGTAPLPTSDAGVVEVELDAELVLSAAPQLGRLAIYEAANTEAGRLGEWAQIVNDDIPVVSTSWGLCEQLMAPQEVSTENTLFTAAVAQGQNIFAAAGDSGSAGCAFDNPGGSTITTLNAGDPGAQPYVTSVGGTTLTLSNSGGYGSEVTWNNPPATGYSGGASGGGISHYWTAPSWQVGPGVDNTYSSSSPCGSTTRICRETPDVSLQADPNNGYLVYCTPTQAGCSATQPWIAVGGTSAAAPMWAAMMALTNEMSLKQGGFNLGFLNPLLYNIGANATPYASSFHDITSGNNDFNHYNNGQYPASANYDLATGLGSYNAYNLATNLVALLATIMNTRVSPANTTWYFAEGSVGGGFQQYITLQNPSATQDATVNITYLFENKSSVTVSHTVAKSTRQTVSVNQDLHVQPTDPQQAVSTIVQVQSGGPGIVAERPMYFSYKGIASGTDVMGATHPQSTYYFPSVDARENGTSTYYPYITMLNPSSTQSASVTVTYYTGSCGLTNQSACPTQTVTLAPLHRGTATPMALKLYQQVSASVQSSLPIVVERPSYFKDNIPNAGGVTTGAASEVGATSPGTDWLFAEGYTGAGFQEYLELANFGNSAASATVTLEYDNGHRQAINVSVPALGHIYFDVNHANSSPSGTCDVSPCQTTNTSSAEVTSGAPIVVARLMYFHYGSNHISGGTETVGEAGPASNSVYAFAEGYTAGSFQEYLTLQNPTTTAETVAITLFTDGYVLQQQVVVAAKSRQTVFINPIVVPIATAYNNNGSKSFEVSLTVQALGTGAKIVAERPMYFNFHGDPGGTDVLGYTGANSCPVTRSAPMC
;
A
#
# COMPACT_ATOMS: atom_id res chain seq x y z
N MET A 1 -24.21 5.64 -44.75
CA MET A 1 -23.92 5.56 -46.20
C MET A 1 -22.71 6.44 -46.51
N SER A 2 -21.87 5.99 -47.45
CA SER A 2 -20.69 6.60 -48.10
C SER A 2 -19.36 6.74 -47.33
N GLN A 3 -18.62 5.63 -47.26
CA GLN A 3 -17.33 5.34 -47.93
C GLN A 3 -16.22 6.42 -48.14
N THR A 4 -15.00 6.01 -47.71
CA THR A 4 -13.65 6.10 -48.36
C THR A 4 -13.01 7.49 -48.54
N SER A 5 -11.70 7.74 -48.46
CA SER A 5 -10.44 6.95 -48.37
C SER A 5 -9.28 7.97 -48.35
N TRP A 6 -8.13 7.71 -47.71
CA TRP A 6 -6.83 8.28 -48.15
C TRP A 6 -5.65 7.34 -47.87
N VAL A 7 -4.62 7.55 -48.70
CA VAL A 7 -3.62 6.62 -49.22
C VAL A 7 -2.29 6.73 -48.46
N ALA A 8 -1.53 5.62 -48.48
CA ALA A 8 -0.18 5.47 -47.93
C ALA A 8 0.92 6.19 -48.72
N GLU A 9 1.97 6.62 -48.02
CA GLU A 9 3.28 6.93 -48.61
C GLU A 9 4.40 6.25 -47.81
N GLN A 10 5.25 5.51 -48.51
CA GLN A 10 6.43 4.82 -47.97
C GLN A 10 7.68 5.70 -48.08
N GLY A 11 8.52 5.69 -47.05
CA GLY A 11 9.91 6.15 -47.11
C GLY A 11 10.82 5.23 -46.30
N ARG A 12 11.61 4.39 -46.99
CA ARG A 12 12.65 3.52 -46.41
C ARG A 12 13.97 4.28 -46.26
N TYR A 13 14.66 4.14 -45.13
CA TYR A 13 16.12 4.31 -45.05
C TYR A 13 16.78 3.09 -44.41
N ARG A 14 17.81 2.58 -45.09
CA ARG A 14 18.69 1.45 -44.70
C ARG A 14 19.70 1.91 -43.64
N ILE A 15 19.89 1.10 -42.61
CA ILE A 15 21.02 1.16 -41.68
C ILE A 15 22.13 0.24 -42.21
N THR A 16 23.37 0.73 -42.23
CA THR A 16 24.59 -0.05 -42.50
C THR A 16 25.50 0.04 -41.27
N PRO A 17 26.14 -1.04 -40.80
CA PRO A 17 26.89 -1.05 -39.54
C PRO A 17 28.36 -0.67 -39.72
N LEU A 18 28.96 -0.01 -38.73
CA LEU A 18 30.42 0.17 -38.62
C LEU A 18 30.96 -0.45 -37.33
N GLN A 19 32.13 -1.08 -37.48
CA GLN A 19 32.79 -1.98 -36.54
C GLN A 19 33.56 -1.29 -35.40
N LYS A 20 33.61 -2.01 -34.27
CA LYS A 20 34.69 -2.22 -33.27
C LYS A 20 35.87 -1.22 -33.19
N GLY A 21 36.08 -0.70 -31.97
CA GLY A 21 37.37 -0.28 -31.42
C GLY A 21 37.43 -0.57 -29.90
N LYS A 22 38.52 -1.19 -29.43
CA LYS A 22 38.78 -1.55 -28.02
C LYS A 22 39.63 -0.49 -27.30
N ILE A 23 39.70 -0.65 -25.96
CA ILE A 23 40.70 -0.24 -24.94
C ILE A 23 40.64 1.26 -24.51
N TRP A 24 40.65 1.70 -23.24
CA TRP A 24 41.22 1.21 -21.96
C TRP A 24 40.39 1.66 -20.73
N VAL A 25 40.38 0.85 -19.66
CA VAL A 25 40.01 1.26 -18.28
C VAL A 25 41.27 1.72 -17.55
N TRP A 26 41.22 2.91 -16.94
CA TRP A 26 42.30 3.44 -16.10
C TRP A 26 41.99 3.12 -14.63
N VAL A 27 42.91 2.40 -13.98
CA VAL A 27 42.94 2.17 -12.53
C VAL A 27 43.95 3.14 -11.94
N GLY A 28 43.52 4.03 -11.04
CA GLY A 28 44.39 4.92 -10.28
C GLY A 28 44.38 4.55 -8.81
N GLY A 29 45.48 3.97 -8.33
CA GLY A 29 45.70 3.60 -6.93
C GLY A 29 46.43 4.67 -6.11
N LYS A 30 46.17 4.61 -4.80
CA LYS A 30 46.97 4.97 -3.60
C LYS A 30 48.24 5.83 -3.75
N GLY A 31 48.33 6.85 -2.90
CA GLY A 31 49.57 7.40 -2.36
C GLY A 31 49.34 7.95 -0.95
N GLY A 32 50.21 7.64 0.01
CA GLY A 32 50.06 8.03 1.42
C GLY A 32 51.30 8.69 2.05
N ILE A 33 51.26 8.69 3.39
CA ILE A 33 52.31 8.74 4.44
C ILE A 33 52.86 10.10 5.00
N TYR A 34 52.64 10.38 6.31
CA TYR A 34 53.62 10.50 7.46
C TYR A 34 53.27 11.50 8.62
N PHE A 35 53.11 10.94 9.85
CA PHE A 35 53.40 11.26 11.29
C PHE A 35 53.66 12.67 11.97
N MET A 36 52.95 12.89 13.12
CA MET A 36 53.31 13.38 14.51
C MET A 36 53.77 14.86 14.85
N PRO A 37 53.81 15.35 16.14
CA PRO A 37 52.82 15.43 17.26
C PRO A 37 52.90 16.74 18.15
N HIS A 38 52.27 16.75 19.35
CA HIS A 38 52.34 17.67 20.55
C HIS A 38 51.15 18.64 20.75
N GLY A 39 50.61 18.91 21.96
CA GLY A 39 50.95 18.56 23.34
C GLY A 39 49.90 19.08 24.37
N ILE A 40 49.97 18.53 25.59
CA ILE A 40 49.21 18.78 26.85
C ILE A 40 49.72 20.10 27.52
N PRO A 41 48.93 20.93 28.26
CA PRO A 41 48.68 20.72 29.70
C PRO A 41 47.34 21.14 30.34
N THR A 42 47.22 20.58 31.55
CA THR A 42 46.24 20.44 32.65
C THR A 42 45.77 21.71 33.41
N PRO A 43 44.78 21.56 34.34
CA PRO A 43 43.93 22.61 34.94
C PRO A 43 44.36 23.04 36.36
N PRO A 44 43.60 23.90 37.07
CA PRO A 44 42.79 23.45 38.23
C PRO A 44 41.50 24.32 38.41
N GLY A 45 40.51 24.08 39.27
CA GLY A 45 40.31 23.18 40.39
C GLY A 45 39.26 23.80 41.34
N ASP A 46 38.32 22.96 41.76
CA ASP A 46 37.73 22.80 43.10
C ASP A 46 36.88 23.84 43.88
N SER A 47 35.93 23.20 44.59
CA SER A 47 35.30 23.52 45.88
C SER A 47 34.13 24.53 45.90
N GLY A 48 33.00 24.30 46.57
CA GLY A 48 32.58 23.20 47.44
C GLY A 48 31.48 23.68 48.41
N THR A 49 30.57 22.76 48.78
CA THR A 49 29.90 22.67 50.10
C THR A 49 28.85 23.74 50.49
N HIS A 50 27.80 23.55 51.32
CA HIS A 50 27.29 22.44 52.14
C HIS A 50 25.89 22.83 52.70
N THR A 51 25.11 21.83 53.14
CA THR A 51 24.16 21.82 54.30
C THR A 51 22.82 22.58 54.21
N SER A 52 21.72 22.24 54.89
CA SER A 52 21.14 21.04 55.54
C SER A 52 19.86 21.50 56.26
N ARG A 53 18.87 20.61 56.46
CA ARG A 53 17.93 20.48 57.61
C ARG A 53 16.43 20.41 57.26
N THR A 54 15.85 19.30 57.74
CA THR A 54 14.44 18.95 58.00
C THR A 54 13.97 19.61 59.35
N PRO A 55 12.82 19.29 60.02
CA PRO A 55 11.71 18.31 59.76
C PRO A 55 10.24 18.70 60.22
N ARG A 56 9.25 17.83 59.87
CA ARG A 56 8.02 17.38 60.65
C ARG A 56 6.93 18.43 61.04
N ALA A 57 5.61 18.14 61.22
CA ALA A 57 4.69 17.02 61.02
C ALA A 57 3.21 17.44 61.37
N PHE A 58 2.24 16.58 60.99
CA PHE A 58 0.95 16.22 61.67
C PHE A 58 -0.47 16.76 61.30
N LEU A 59 -1.36 15.79 60.98
CA LEU A 59 -2.85 15.64 61.16
C LEU A 59 -3.81 16.63 60.44
N SER A 60 -5.01 16.31 59.90
CA SER A 60 -5.88 15.11 59.78
C SER A 60 -7.14 15.40 58.92
N ARG A 61 -7.67 14.39 58.17
CA ARG A 61 -9.10 14.13 57.73
C ARG A 61 -9.86 15.20 56.91
N ARG A 62 -10.62 14.97 55.81
CA ARG A 62 -11.16 13.85 54.98
C ARG A 62 -11.68 14.43 53.62
N LEU A 63 -11.84 13.56 52.59
CA LEU A 63 -12.78 13.53 51.42
C LEU A 63 -12.16 13.52 49.98
N PHE A 64 -12.46 12.41 49.26
CA PHE A 64 -12.76 12.18 47.82
C PHE A 64 -11.67 12.07 46.69
N VAL A 65 -11.72 10.90 46.01
CA VAL A 65 -11.34 10.45 44.63
C VAL A 65 -9.86 10.36 44.17
N ILE A 66 -9.60 9.28 43.41
CA ILE A 66 -8.53 8.98 42.41
C ILE A 66 -7.27 8.21 42.89
N ALA A 67 -6.84 7.27 42.04
CA ALA A 67 -5.50 6.67 41.87
C ALA A 67 -5.19 5.33 42.57
N ALA A 68 -5.39 4.24 41.82
CA ALA A 68 -4.43 3.13 41.80
C ALA A 68 -3.42 3.47 40.69
N PRO A 69 -2.16 3.81 41.03
CA PRO A 69 -1.09 2.83 40.90
C PRO A 69 0.04 3.04 41.92
N VAL A 70 0.15 2.17 42.93
CA VAL A 70 1.34 2.10 43.82
C VAL A 70 1.81 0.64 43.98
N ILE A 71 1.83 -0.09 42.86
CA ILE A 71 2.57 -1.36 42.72
C ILE A 71 3.50 -1.23 41.50
N ALA A 72 4.27 -0.15 41.46
CA ALA A 72 5.35 0.05 40.49
C ALA A 72 6.58 0.78 41.08
N ALA A 73 6.43 1.41 42.26
CA ALA A 73 7.49 2.20 42.89
C ALA A 73 8.36 1.45 43.92
N LEU A 74 8.25 0.12 44.02
CA LEU A 74 9.12 -0.72 44.87
C LEU A 74 10.04 -1.69 44.11
N ILE A 75 10.11 -1.57 42.78
CA ILE A 75 11.16 -2.24 41.96
C ILE A 75 12.23 -1.23 41.50
N ILE A 76 12.03 0.07 41.75
CA ILE A 76 12.97 1.14 41.39
C ILE A 76 13.69 1.64 42.66
N LEU A 77 14.46 0.77 43.31
CA LEU A 77 15.46 1.16 44.32
C LEU A 77 16.53 0.08 44.59
N GLY A 78 16.74 -0.84 43.63
CA GLY A 78 17.72 -1.92 43.73
C GLY A 78 18.73 -2.06 42.58
N VAL A 79 18.67 -1.24 41.52
CA VAL A 79 19.49 -1.48 40.30
C VAL A 79 20.25 -0.24 39.79
N VAL A 80 20.72 0.64 40.68
CA VAL A 80 21.79 1.60 40.31
C VAL A 80 22.80 1.75 41.45
N ALA A 81 23.58 0.70 41.65
CA ALA A 81 24.90 0.79 42.26
C ALA A 81 25.74 -0.39 41.77
N VAL A 82 26.92 -0.09 41.22
CA VAL A 82 27.93 -0.97 40.61
C VAL A 82 27.79 -1.20 39.09
N GLN A 83 28.06 -0.14 38.32
CA GLN A 83 28.65 -0.24 36.98
C GLN A 83 29.67 0.91 36.87
N PHE A 84 30.94 0.62 37.18
CA PHE A 84 32.14 1.17 36.51
C PHE A 84 33.40 0.63 37.21
N THR A 85 33.68 -0.66 37.01
CA THR A 85 35.05 -1.23 36.93
C THR A 85 34.91 -2.59 36.25
N ASN A 86 35.28 -2.66 34.97
CA ASN A 86 35.96 -3.77 34.27
C ASN A 86 35.80 -3.62 32.75
N LEU A 87 36.60 -2.72 32.17
CA LEU A 87 37.20 -3.00 30.87
C LEU A 87 38.27 -4.09 31.08
N SER A 88 38.37 -5.02 30.14
CA SER A 88 39.17 -6.26 30.17
C SER A 88 38.46 -7.48 30.75
N GLY A 89 37.38 -7.87 30.09
CA GLY A 89 36.87 -9.23 30.10
C GLY A 89 36.09 -9.44 28.80
N VAL A 90 36.74 -9.99 27.78
CA VAL A 90 36.00 -10.80 26.81
C VAL A 90 35.44 -11.95 27.65
N HIS A 91 34.23 -11.79 28.18
CA HIS A 91 33.45 -12.95 28.55
C HIS A 91 33.18 -13.66 27.23
N ALA A 92 34.05 -14.63 26.92
CA ALA A 92 33.59 -15.80 26.22
C ALA A 92 32.29 -16.19 26.93
N SER A 93 31.15 -15.97 26.28
CA SER A 93 29.91 -16.57 26.75
C SER A 93 30.25 -18.03 26.96
N SER A 94 29.99 -18.53 28.18
CA SER A 94 29.90 -19.97 28.36
C SER A 94 29.05 -20.47 27.20
N ALA A 95 29.62 -21.32 26.34
CA ALA A 95 28.89 -21.91 25.25
C ALA A 95 27.61 -22.50 25.85
N ASP A 96 26.46 -21.90 25.54
CA ASP A 96 25.17 -22.48 25.93
C ASP A 96 25.19 -23.89 25.35
N ALA A 97 25.07 -24.88 26.22
CA ALA A 97 25.10 -26.27 25.79
C ALA A 97 24.02 -26.45 24.71
N PRO A 98 24.36 -27.04 23.54
CA PRO A 98 23.36 -27.35 22.54
C PRO A 98 22.26 -28.22 23.15
N VAL A 99 21.01 -27.91 22.85
CA VAL A 99 19.84 -28.67 23.28
C VAL A 99 19.18 -29.28 22.05
N PRO A 100 18.62 -30.51 22.14
CA PRO A 100 17.83 -31.08 21.08
C PRO A 100 16.61 -30.18 20.78
N PHE A 101 16.42 -29.83 19.51
CA PHE A 101 15.22 -29.22 18.99
C PHE A 101 14.41 -30.32 18.29
N HIS A 102 13.27 -30.69 18.87
CA HIS A 102 12.50 -31.82 18.38
C HIS A 102 11.85 -31.50 17.03
N VAL A 103 12.24 -32.24 15.99
CA VAL A 103 11.66 -32.14 14.65
C VAL A 103 10.91 -33.42 14.37
N THR A 104 9.61 -33.30 14.15
CA THR A 104 8.80 -34.45 13.75
C THR A 104 9.00 -34.70 12.27
N LEU A 105 9.75 -35.75 11.93
CA LEU A 105 9.97 -36.12 10.54
C LEU A 105 8.65 -36.53 9.87
N PRO A 106 8.46 -36.18 8.58
CA PRO A 106 7.30 -36.61 7.81
C PRO A 106 7.05 -38.12 7.89
N ALA A 107 5.77 -38.52 7.84
CA ALA A 107 5.37 -39.93 7.97
C ALA A 107 5.99 -40.84 6.90
N VAL A 108 6.34 -40.29 5.73
CA VAL A 108 7.03 -41.02 4.66
C VAL A 108 8.42 -41.52 5.11
N VAL A 109 9.14 -40.75 5.93
CA VAL A 109 10.48 -41.12 6.43
C VAL A 109 10.45 -42.40 7.24
N GLN A 110 9.42 -42.59 8.04
CA GLN A 110 9.24 -43.79 8.86
C GLN A 110 8.94 -45.05 8.03
N LYS A 111 8.47 -44.90 6.79
CA LYS A 111 8.06 -46.00 5.90
C LYS A 111 9.10 -46.31 4.82
N SER A 112 10.12 -45.47 4.67
CA SER A 112 11.11 -45.59 3.60
C SER A 112 12.25 -46.54 3.91
N HIS A 113 12.93 -46.98 2.86
CA HIS A 113 14.16 -47.77 2.96
C HIS A 113 15.38 -46.86 2.94
N VAL A 114 16.24 -46.97 3.95
CA VAL A 114 17.55 -46.28 3.99
C VAL A 114 18.47 -46.88 2.92
N VAL A 115 19.01 -46.04 2.05
CA VAL A 115 19.98 -46.41 1.00
C VAL A 115 21.41 -46.35 1.53
N GLY A 116 21.72 -45.32 2.32
CA GLY A 116 23.06 -45.05 2.86
C GLY A 116 23.23 -43.60 3.27
N GLN A 117 24.44 -43.22 3.68
CA GLN A 117 24.75 -41.82 4.03
C GLN A 117 24.61 -40.90 2.81
N ALA A 118 24.09 -39.70 3.03
CA ALA A 118 24.00 -38.69 1.98
C ALA A 118 25.39 -38.15 1.58
N ASP A 119 25.50 -37.54 0.39
CA ASP A 119 26.77 -36.95 -0.04
C ASP A 119 27.10 -35.74 0.83
N VAL A 120 28.15 -35.85 1.63
CA VAL A 120 28.59 -34.81 2.56
C VAL A 120 28.95 -33.48 1.89
N GLN A 121 29.19 -33.45 0.57
CA GLN A 121 29.44 -32.22 -0.20
C GLN A 121 28.19 -31.67 -0.89
N GLN A 122 27.06 -32.38 -0.86
CA GLN A 122 25.80 -31.91 -1.41
C GLN A 122 25.39 -30.61 -0.72
N GLN A 123 25.10 -29.59 -1.53
CA GLN A 123 24.53 -28.33 -1.07
C GLN A 123 23.05 -28.54 -0.75
N ILE A 124 22.61 -28.02 0.39
CA ILE A 124 21.23 -28.06 0.83
C ILE A 124 20.76 -26.64 1.19
N SER A 125 19.51 -26.35 0.87
CA SER A 125 18.82 -25.13 1.27
C SER A 125 18.10 -25.38 2.58
N LEU A 126 18.30 -24.50 3.55
CA LEU A 126 17.81 -24.62 4.91
C LEU A 126 17.02 -23.37 5.27
N ALA A 127 16.05 -23.52 6.16
CA ALA A 127 15.35 -22.40 6.74
C ALA A 127 15.11 -22.62 8.24
N ILE A 128 15.16 -21.53 9.01
CA ILE A 128 14.73 -21.52 10.41
C ILE A 128 13.52 -20.60 10.51
N GLY A 129 12.36 -21.18 10.83
CA GLY A 129 11.16 -20.45 11.20
C GLY A 129 11.24 -20.00 12.66
N LEU A 130 10.90 -18.75 12.93
CA LEU A 130 10.92 -18.15 14.25
C LEU A 130 9.49 -17.87 14.73
N ARG A 131 9.28 -18.03 16.04
CA ARG A 131 8.01 -17.70 16.69
C ARG A 131 7.75 -16.20 16.64
N ALA A 132 6.51 -15.82 16.35
CA ALA A 132 6.08 -14.44 16.54
C ALA A 132 6.18 -14.07 18.04
N GLN A 133 6.50 -12.82 18.34
CA GLN A 133 6.39 -12.29 19.69
C GLN A 133 4.92 -12.12 20.07
N ASN A 134 4.58 -12.42 21.32
CA ASN A 134 3.23 -12.25 21.86
C ASN A 134 2.14 -12.94 21.01
N GLU A 135 2.36 -14.20 20.59
CA GLU A 135 1.45 -14.96 19.71
C GLU A 135 -0.03 -14.88 20.16
N GLN A 136 -0.30 -14.95 21.46
CA GLN A 136 -1.66 -14.81 22.00
C GLN A 136 -2.30 -13.44 21.71
N ALA A 137 -1.52 -12.37 21.78
CA ALA A 137 -1.98 -11.03 21.44
C ALA A 137 -2.18 -10.86 19.93
N LEU A 138 -1.30 -11.44 19.11
CA LEU A 138 -1.48 -11.47 17.66
C LEU A 138 -2.78 -12.20 17.27
N GLN A 139 -3.01 -13.40 17.83
CA GLN A 139 -4.23 -14.16 17.60
C GLN A 139 -5.47 -13.37 18.08
N ALA A 140 -5.42 -12.75 19.26
CA ALA A 140 -6.51 -11.91 19.75
C ALA A 140 -6.78 -10.70 18.83
N TYR A 141 -5.73 -10.08 18.27
CA TYR A 141 -5.85 -8.99 17.32
C TYR A 141 -6.53 -9.44 16.02
N VAL A 142 -6.08 -10.54 15.43
CA VAL A 142 -6.68 -11.10 14.21
C VAL A 142 -8.15 -11.46 14.44
N GLN A 143 -8.50 -12.04 15.59
CA GLN A 143 -9.90 -12.31 15.94
C GLN A 143 -10.73 -11.03 16.12
N ASP A 144 -10.10 -9.92 16.53
CA ASP A 144 -10.77 -8.63 16.71
C ASP A 144 -11.04 -7.93 15.38
N ILE A 145 -10.08 -7.95 14.44
CA ILE A 145 -10.23 -7.27 13.14
C ILE A 145 -11.20 -7.98 12.20
N ILE A 146 -11.48 -9.27 12.42
CA ILE A 146 -12.42 -10.05 11.60
C ILE A 146 -13.82 -10.18 12.23
N ARG A 147 -14.03 -9.58 13.41
CA ARG A 147 -15.31 -9.66 14.14
C ARG A 147 -16.19 -8.44 13.87
N PRO A 148 -17.36 -8.59 13.21
CA PRO A 148 -18.28 -7.49 12.99
C PRO A 148 -18.64 -6.77 14.30
N GLY A 149 -18.65 -5.43 14.27
CA GLY A 149 -18.94 -4.59 15.44
C GLY A 149 -17.75 -4.37 16.39
N SER A 150 -16.58 -4.98 16.12
CA SER A 150 -15.34 -4.56 16.79
C SER A 150 -14.96 -3.13 16.38
N VAL A 151 -14.38 -2.37 17.32
CA VAL A 151 -13.74 -1.08 17.02
C VAL A 151 -12.52 -1.22 16.12
N ASN A 152 -11.92 -2.42 16.04
CA ASN A 152 -10.78 -2.72 15.18
C ASN A 152 -11.17 -3.52 13.94
N TYR A 153 -12.46 -3.72 13.67
CA TYR A 153 -12.91 -4.42 12.48
C TYR A 153 -12.28 -3.81 11.21
N HIS A 154 -11.63 -4.63 10.38
CA HIS A 154 -10.87 -4.25 9.17
C HIS A 154 -9.78 -3.18 9.39
N ARG A 155 -9.32 -2.97 10.63
CA ARG A 155 -8.12 -2.18 10.90
C ARG A 155 -6.89 -3.05 10.70
N TYR A 156 -6.51 -3.25 9.45
CA TYR A 156 -5.32 -4.01 9.12
C TYR A 156 -4.06 -3.28 9.59
N LEU A 157 -3.05 -4.05 9.96
CA LEU A 157 -1.73 -3.55 10.30
C LEU A 157 -0.93 -3.33 9.03
N THR A 158 -0.17 -2.26 8.99
CA THR A 158 0.93 -2.16 8.01
C THR A 158 2.05 -3.15 8.37
N PRO A 159 2.89 -3.53 7.40
CA PRO A 159 4.07 -4.35 7.67
C PRO A 159 4.94 -3.82 8.82
N ALA A 160 5.16 -2.51 8.87
CA ALA A 160 5.94 -1.87 9.94
C ALA A 160 5.32 -2.05 11.33
N GLN A 161 3.99 -1.98 11.46
CA GLN A 161 3.32 -2.20 12.74
C GLN A 161 3.38 -3.66 13.17
N TYR A 162 3.14 -4.59 12.25
CA TYR A 162 3.31 -6.00 12.53
C TYR A 162 4.73 -6.28 13.04
N ILE A 163 5.72 -5.73 12.33
CA ILE A 163 7.14 -5.81 12.67
C ILE A 163 7.45 -5.27 14.06
N GLY A 164 6.85 -4.15 14.45
CA GLY A 164 7.08 -3.52 15.74
C GLY A 164 6.43 -4.27 16.91
N ALA A 165 5.27 -4.90 16.68
CA ALA A 165 4.46 -5.48 17.74
C ALA A 165 4.63 -7.00 17.92
N PHE A 166 4.85 -7.73 16.82
CA PHE A 166 4.71 -9.18 16.77
C PHE A 166 5.90 -9.90 16.13
N SER A 167 6.81 -9.22 15.42
CA SER A 167 7.98 -9.89 14.85
C SER A 167 9.06 -10.21 15.90
N PRO A 168 9.87 -11.28 15.69
CA PRO A 168 11.11 -11.51 16.44
C PRO A 168 11.97 -10.26 16.57
N SER A 169 12.76 -10.13 17.63
CA SER A 169 13.61 -8.94 17.79
C SER A 169 14.72 -8.89 16.73
N ALA A 170 15.09 -7.68 16.29
CA ALA A 170 16.22 -7.50 15.38
C ALA A 170 17.55 -8.02 15.96
N THR A 171 17.73 -7.94 17.28
CA THR A 171 18.89 -8.49 17.98
C THR A 171 18.94 -10.02 17.88
N LEU A 172 17.82 -10.71 18.12
CA LEU A 172 17.75 -12.17 17.96
C LEU A 172 18.04 -12.58 16.51
N TYR A 173 17.42 -11.89 15.55
CA TYR A 173 17.55 -12.22 14.13
C TYR A 173 18.99 -11.98 13.61
N SER A 174 19.65 -10.91 14.06
CA SER A 174 21.06 -10.65 13.75
C SER A 174 22.00 -11.63 14.46
N GLN A 175 21.71 -12.03 15.70
CA GLN A 175 22.45 -13.06 16.42
C GLN A 175 22.35 -14.42 15.70
N LEU A 176 21.17 -14.77 15.17
CA LEU A 176 20.98 -15.97 14.34
C LEU A 176 21.82 -15.91 13.06
N GLN A 177 21.79 -14.80 12.32
CA GLN A 177 22.61 -14.63 11.13
C GLN A 177 24.10 -14.78 11.44
N GLN A 178 24.59 -14.12 12.50
CA GLN A 178 25.98 -14.20 12.93
C GLN A 178 26.36 -15.62 13.37
N TYR A 179 25.47 -16.32 14.09
CA TYR A 179 25.67 -17.70 14.48
C TYR A 179 25.86 -18.59 13.25
N LEU A 180 24.94 -18.55 12.29
CA LEU A 180 25.02 -19.40 11.09
C LEU A 180 26.24 -19.07 10.21
N GLN A 181 26.55 -17.78 10.02
CA GLN A 181 27.75 -17.35 9.30
C GLN A 181 29.04 -17.80 9.98
N ALA A 182 29.10 -17.77 11.32
CA ALA A 182 30.25 -18.27 12.08
C ALA A 182 30.43 -19.79 11.94
N GLN A 183 29.35 -20.54 11.65
CA GLN A 183 29.39 -21.97 11.32
C GLN A 183 29.67 -22.23 9.83
N GLY A 184 29.87 -21.18 9.02
CA GLY A 184 30.23 -21.27 7.61
C GLY A 184 29.06 -21.44 6.65
N PHE A 185 27.81 -21.24 7.11
CA PHE A 185 26.64 -21.20 6.23
C PHE A 185 26.55 -19.84 5.50
N THR A 186 25.94 -19.86 4.33
CA THR A 186 25.62 -18.64 3.56
C THR A 186 24.17 -18.25 3.82
N ILE A 187 23.92 -17.02 4.25
CA ILE A 187 22.55 -16.50 4.33
C ILE A 187 22.05 -16.25 2.91
N THR A 188 20.97 -16.91 2.51
CA THR A 188 20.40 -16.83 1.16
C THR A 188 19.30 -15.79 1.09
N LYS A 189 18.50 -15.66 2.16
CA LYS A 189 17.38 -14.71 2.20
C LYS A 189 17.04 -14.27 3.62
N THR A 190 16.75 -12.98 3.77
CA THR A 190 16.21 -12.37 4.98
C THR A 190 14.86 -11.73 4.68
N TYR A 191 13.98 -11.71 5.68
CA TYR A 191 12.64 -11.13 5.59
C TYR A 191 12.47 -10.02 6.64
N ASN A 192 11.68 -9.00 6.32
CA ASN A 192 11.52 -7.82 7.16
C ASN A 192 10.75 -8.13 8.46
N ASP A 193 9.78 -9.02 8.36
CA ASP A 193 9.03 -9.59 9.50
C ASP A 193 9.85 -10.50 10.40
N ARG A 194 11.05 -10.91 9.96
CA ARG A 194 11.98 -11.77 10.69
C ARG A 194 11.37 -13.10 11.14
N LEU A 195 10.28 -13.56 10.52
CA LEU A 195 9.61 -14.83 10.84
C LEU A 195 10.33 -16.04 10.25
N LEU A 196 11.15 -15.82 9.21
CA LEU A 196 11.93 -16.86 8.56
C LEU A 196 13.35 -16.35 8.28
N LEU A 197 14.33 -17.24 8.29
CA LEU A 197 15.67 -16.98 7.75
C LEU A 197 16.09 -18.13 6.84
N GLY A 198 16.35 -17.81 5.56
CA GLY A 198 16.87 -18.76 4.58
C GLY A 198 18.41 -18.77 4.57
N PHE A 199 19.00 -19.95 4.53
CA PHE A 199 20.44 -20.13 4.43
C PHE A 199 20.79 -21.42 3.68
N SER A 200 22.07 -21.59 3.31
CA SER A 200 22.55 -22.78 2.63
C SER A 200 23.94 -23.20 3.11
N GLY A 201 24.24 -24.48 2.95
CA GLY A 201 25.53 -25.08 3.23
C GLY A 201 25.58 -26.53 2.75
N THR A 202 26.68 -27.22 3.03
CA THR A 202 26.79 -28.65 2.71
C THR A 202 26.14 -29.52 3.79
N ILE A 203 25.78 -30.76 3.42
CA ILE A 203 25.40 -31.79 4.39
C ILE A 203 26.46 -31.95 5.49
N ALA A 204 27.76 -31.94 5.16
CA ALA A 204 28.83 -32.01 6.18
C ALA A 204 28.73 -30.87 7.22
N GLN A 205 28.43 -29.65 6.77
CA GLN A 205 28.27 -28.51 7.65
C GLN A 205 27.03 -28.66 8.53
N ALA A 206 25.92 -29.15 7.98
CA ALA A 206 24.69 -29.42 8.72
C ALA A 206 24.87 -30.52 9.77
N GLU A 207 25.44 -31.67 9.38
CA GLU A 207 25.74 -32.78 10.28
C GLU A 207 26.65 -32.35 11.44
N HIS A 208 27.70 -31.59 11.13
CA HIS A 208 28.64 -31.11 12.15
C HIS A 208 28.01 -30.07 13.09
N THR A 209 27.35 -29.05 12.54
CA THR A 209 26.83 -27.92 13.31
C THR A 209 25.64 -28.32 14.18
N PHE A 210 24.72 -29.09 13.60
CA PHE A 210 23.46 -29.44 14.26
C PHE A 210 23.49 -30.84 14.87
N SER A 211 24.63 -31.53 14.86
CA SER A 211 24.78 -32.89 15.41
C SER A 211 23.71 -33.87 14.90
N VAL A 212 23.41 -33.78 13.60
CA VAL A 212 22.49 -34.69 12.88
C VAL A 212 23.27 -35.66 12.01
N ASN A 213 22.65 -36.78 11.66
CA ASN A 213 23.15 -37.63 10.57
C ASN A 213 22.10 -37.66 9.46
N ILE A 214 22.51 -37.36 8.23
CA ILE A 214 21.63 -37.28 7.06
C ILE A 214 21.89 -38.48 6.15
N ASN A 215 20.84 -39.24 5.89
CA ASN A 215 20.89 -40.41 5.01
C ASN A 215 20.02 -40.20 3.78
N ASN A 216 20.35 -40.88 2.69
CA ASN A 216 19.50 -41.05 1.54
C ASN A 216 18.50 -42.18 1.78
N TYR A 217 17.27 -41.99 1.33
CA TYR A 217 16.14 -42.89 1.44
C TYR A 217 15.49 -43.12 0.07
N VAL A 218 14.78 -44.23 -0.04
CA VAL A 218 13.82 -44.49 -1.11
C VAL A 218 12.45 -44.69 -0.48
N ALA A 219 11.49 -43.85 -0.89
CA ALA A 219 10.10 -43.96 -0.47
C ALA A 219 9.39 -45.19 -1.05
N PRO A 220 8.26 -45.60 -0.45
CA PRO A 220 7.46 -46.73 -0.94
C PRO A 220 7.00 -46.60 -2.40
N ASP A 221 6.88 -45.38 -2.92
CA ASP A 221 6.53 -45.07 -4.32
C ASP A 221 7.75 -45.02 -5.26
N GLY A 222 8.96 -45.16 -4.73
CA GLY A 222 10.22 -45.17 -5.46
C GLY A 222 10.96 -43.83 -5.55
N HIS A 223 10.44 -42.72 -5.00
CA HIS A 223 11.17 -41.45 -5.03
C HIS A 223 12.37 -41.46 -4.06
N HIS A 224 13.45 -40.80 -4.45
CA HIS A 224 14.68 -40.69 -3.67
C HIS A 224 14.72 -39.32 -2.97
N TYR A 225 15.12 -39.31 -1.71
CA TYR A 225 15.25 -38.09 -0.90
C TYR A 225 16.30 -38.29 0.19
N TYR A 226 16.72 -37.23 0.87
CA TYR A 226 17.53 -37.29 2.08
C TYR A 226 16.71 -36.86 3.30
N ALA A 227 17.06 -37.38 4.48
CA ALA A 227 16.49 -36.93 5.74
C ALA A 227 17.44 -37.12 6.91
N ASN A 228 17.35 -36.25 7.91
CA ASN A 228 18.03 -36.45 9.18
C ASN A 228 17.42 -37.63 9.96
N THR A 229 18.26 -38.34 10.71
CA THR A 229 17.87 -39.51 11.52
C THR A 229 17.56 -39.19 12.97
N ASN A 230 17.97 -38.02 13.43
CA ASN A 230 17.83 -37.57 14.81
C ASN A 230 17.52 -36.08 14.85
N ASP A 231 16.98 -35.65 15.98
CA ASP A 231 16.69 -34.24 16.24
C ASP A 231 17.96 -33.38 16.10
N PRO A 232 17.90 -32.23 15.41
CA PRO A 232 18.99 -31.27 15.39
C PRO A 232 19.24 -30.66 16.77
N GLN A 233 20.50 -30.38 17.06
CA GLN A 233 20.89 -29.63 18.25
C GLN A 233 21.09 -28.16 17.90
N LEU A 234 20.40 -27.30 18.66
CA LEU A 234 20.49 -25.85 18.54
C LEU A 234 21.02 -25.28 19.85
N PRO A 235 21.71 -24.12 19.84
CA PRO A 235 21.95 -23.37 21.05
C PRO A 235 20.64 -23.13 21.81
N ALA A 236 20.65 -23.22 23.15
CA ALA A 236 19.44 -23.13 23.97
C ALA A 236 18.61 -21.85 23.72
N TRP A 237 19.28 -20.71 23.51
CA TRP A 237 18.63 -19.44 23.18
C TRP A 237 17.88 -19.47 21.83
N LEU A 238 18.39 -20.25 20.86
CA LEU A 238 17.79 -20.37 19.53
C LEU A 238 16.64 -21.38 19.56
N ALA A 239 16.86 -22.56 20.16
CA ALA A 239 15.85 -23.59 20.30
C ALA A 239 14.54 -23.09 20.93
N ALA A 240 14.65 -22.16 21.90
CA ALA A 240 13.50 -21.56 22.57
C ALA A 240 12.69 -20.60 21.68
N GLN A 241 13.27 -20.12 20.57
CA GLN A 241 12.65 -19.15 19.65
C GLN A 241 12.29 -19.77 18.29
N THR A 242 12.85 -20.93 17.97
CA THR A 242 12.56 -21.68 16.74
C THR A 242 11.16 -22.29 16.77
N GLN A 243 10.43 -22.10 15.68
CA GLN A 243 9.15 -22.73 15.39
C GLN A 243 9.33 -23.95 14.49
N SER A 244 10.13 -23.83 13.42
CA SER A 244 10.49 -24.95 12.55
C SER A 244 11.94 -24.87 12.06
N PHE A 245 12.47 -26.00 11.62
CA PHE A 245 13.78 -26.12 11.00
C PHE A 245 13.64 -26.99 9.74
N SER A 246 13.61 -26.30 8.60
CA SER A 246 13.32 -26.85 7.28
C SER A 246 14.59 -27.17 6.48
N GLY A 247 14.51 -28.17 5.62
CA GLY A 247 15.56 -28.53 4.65
C GLY A 247 16.63 -29.49 5.18
N LEU A 248 16.47 -30.03 6.40
CA LEU A 248 17.24 -31.20 6.86
C LEU A 248 16.76 -32.51 6.22
N ASP A 249 15.57 -32.45 5.62
CA ASP A 249 15.04 -33.42 4.69
C ASP A 249 14.42 -32.71 3.46
N ASP A 250 14.31 -33.45 2.36
CA ASP A 250 13.55 -33.08 1.16
C ASP A 250 12.50 -34.17 0.81
N ALA A 251 11.95 -34.81 1.84
CA ALA A 251 11.08 -35.98 1.70
C ALA A 251 9.65 -35.63 1.22
N VAL A 252 9.20 -34.40 1.49
CA VAL A 252 7.86 -33.92 1.13
C VAL A 252 7.97 -32.92 0.00
N GLN A 253 7.22 -33.18 -1.06
CA GLN A 253 6.99 -32.27 -2.17
C GLN A 253 5.49 -32.02 -2.24
N LEU A 254 5.09 -30.75 -2.32
CA LEU A 254 3.68 -30.42 -2.54
C LEU A 254 3.24 -30.95 -3.89
N GLN A 255 2.00 -31.39 -3.97
CA GLN A 255 1.41 -31.85 -5.19
C GLN A 255 0.55 -30.74 -5.80
N HIS A 256 0.43 -30.84 -7.11
CA HIS A 256 -0.47 -30.05 -7.93
C HIS A 256 -1.25 -31.08 -8.76
N PRO A 257 -2.24 -31.77 -8.18
CA PRO A 257 -2.84 -32.97 -8.79
C PRO A 257 -3.71 -32.62 -10.01
N LEU A 258 -3.15 -32.01 -11.04
CA LEU A 258 -3.76 -31.77 -12.33
C LEU A 258 -4.23 -33.08 -12.92
N ILE A 259 -5.54 -33.25 -12.92
CA ILE A 259 -6.14 -34.31 -13.71
C ILE A 259 -6.34 -33.74 -15.09
N LYS A 260 -5.35 -34.02 -15.95
CA LYS A 260 -5.43 -33.69 -17.36
C LYS A 260 -6.70 -34.30 -17.96
N GLY A 261 -7.51 -33.44 -18.56
CA GLY A 261 -8.53 -33.86 -19.49
C GLY A 261 -7.90 -34.40 -20.79
N HIS A 262 -8.76 -34.84 -21.70
CA HIS A 262 -8.31 -35.31 -23.00
C HIS A 262 -7.74 -34.16 -23.85
N ALA A 263 -6.67 -34.43 -24.62
CA ALA A 263 -6.20 -33.47 -25.62
C ALA A 263 -7.35 -33.10 -26.57
N VAL A 264 -7.53 -31.79 -26.83
CA VAL A 264 -8.57 -31.31 -27.76
C VAL A 264 -8.19 -31.78 -29.15
N LYS A 265 -8.96 -32.75 -29.69
CA LYS A 265 -8.68 -33.37 -30.99
C LYS A 265 -8.98 -32.40 -32.13
N GLN A 266 -8.06 -31.49 -32.44
CA GLN A 266 -8.08 -30.77 -33.70
C GLN A 266 -6.72 -30.86 -34.41
N ALA A 267 -6.76 -31.20 -35.70
CA ALA A 267 -5.61 -31.21 -36.58
C ALA A 267 -5.30 -29.77 -37.02
N ILE A 268 -4.61 -28.99 -36.18
CA ILE A 268 -4.22 -27.61 -36.50
C ILE A 268 -2.70 -27.52 -36.64
N THR A 269 -2.24 -26.89 -37.71
CA THR A 269 -0.83 -26.60 -37.98
C THR A 269 -0.42 -25.28 -37.32
N ASN A 270 0.45 -25.32 -36.29
CA ASN A 270 1.35 -24.28 -35.73
C ASN A 270 0.96 -22.79 -35.81
N SER A 271 -0.33 -22.44 -35.82
CA SER A 271 -0.82 -21.06 -35.76
C SER A 271 -1.75 -20.94 -34.56
N ILE A 272 -1.60 -19.87 -33.78
CA ILE A 272 -2.49 -19.54 -32.66
C ILE A 272 -3.89 -19.32 -33.25
N THR A 273 -4.71 -20.37 -33.25
CA THR A 273 -6.11 -20.34 -33.65
C THR A 273 -6.92 -20.38 -32.37
N CYS A 274 -7.63 -19.30 -32.06
CA CYS A 274 -8.46 -19.21 -30.87
C CYS A 274 -9.66 -20.15 -31.01
N LEU A 275 -9.89 -21.02 -30.03
CA LEU A 275 -10.94 -22.02 -30.09
C LEU A 275 -12.29 -21.42 -29.62
N GLY A 276 -13.31 -21.57 -30.46
CA GLY A 276 -14.69 -21.30 -30.03
C GLY A 276 -15.29 -22.48 -29.27
N HIS A 277 -16.52 -22.32 -28.81
CA HIS A 277 -17.31 -23.44 -28.31
C HIS A 277 -17.53 -24.49 -29.42
N ASP A 278 -17.21 -25.75 -29.13
CA ASP A 278 -17.50 -26.90 -30.00
C ASP A 278 -18.24 -27.97 -29.18
N PRO A 279 -19.54 -28.23 -29.45
CA PRO A 279 -20.32 -29.27 -28.76
C PRO A 279 -19.74 -30.68 -28.88
N ASN A 280 -18.84 -30.93 -29.84
CA ASN A 280 -18.20 -32.22 -30.05
C ASN A 280 -16.90 -32.38 -29.25
N ASN A 281 -16.38 -31.29 -28.68
CA ASN A 281 -15.21 -31.29 -27.82
C ASN A 281 -15.63 -31.00 -26.37
N GLN A 282 -14.94 -31.66 -25.44
CA GLN A 282 -15.25 -31.65 -24.02
C GLN A 282 -14.41 -30.58 -23.28
N TYR A 283 -14.70 -29.30 -23.55
CA TYR A 283 -14.04 -28.16 -22.88
C TYR A 283 -14.96 -26.94 -22.74
N LEU A 284 -14.59 -26.05 -21.82
CA LEU A 284 -15.21 -24.76 -21.56
C LEU A 284 -14.28 -23.63 -22.00
N THR A 285 -14.79 -22.69 -22.79
CA THR A 285 -14.07 -21.46 -23.10
C THR A 285 -14.18 -20.45 -21.96
N SER A 286 -13.25 -19.49 -21.90
CA SER A 286 -13.30 -18.37 -20.94
C SER A 286 -14.68 -17.67 -20.93
N ASP A 287 -15.23 -17.34 -22.10
CA ASP A 287 -16.55 -16.69 -22.20
C ASP A 287 -17.69 -17.53 -21.59
N GLN A 288 -17.62 -18.86 -21.72
CA GLN A 288 -18.63 -19.75 -21.16
C GLN A 288 -18.53 -19.82 -19.63
N ILE A 289 -17.32 -19.85 -19.08
CA ILE A 289 -17.08 -19.75 -17.64
C ILE A 289 -17.56 -18.40 -17.11
N ALA A 290 -17.19 -17.30 -17.78
CA ALA A 290 -17.58 -15.95 -17.38
C ALA A 290 -19.11 -15.75 -17.41
N SER A 291 -19.79 -16.32 -18.40
CA SER A 291 -21.24 -16.35 -18.51
C SER A 291 -21.88 -17.23 -17.43
N ALA A 292 -21.33 -18.43 -17.20
CA ALA A 292 -21.88 -19.39 -16.23
C ALA A 292 -21.83 -18.86 -14.80
N TYR A 293 -20.72 -18.25 -14.39
CA TYR A 293 -20.56 -17.72 -13.05
C TYR A 293 -20.81 -16.22 -12.94
N ASN A 294 -21.42 -15.61 -13.96
CA ASN A 294 -21.80 -14.20 -14.00
C ASN A 294 -20.65 -13.19 -13.76
N LEU A 295 -19.43 -13.54 -14.18
CA LEU A 295 -18.33 -12.57 -14.32
C LEU A 295 -18.66 -11.55 -15.43
N SER A 296 -19.40 -11.97 -16.47
CA SER A 296 -19.92 -11.04 -17.48
C SER A 296 -20.77 -9.92 -16.87
N GLY A 297 -21.47 -10.17 -15.76
CA GLY A 297 -22.17 -9.14 -15.00
C GLY A 297 -21.22 -8.09 -14.39
N MET A 298 -20.05 -8.51 -13.90
CA MET A 298 -18.99 -7.62 -13.42
C MET A 298 -18.43 -6.77 -14.56
N TYR A 299 -18.11 -7.41 -15.69
CA TYR A 299 -17.55 -6.72 -16.87
C TYR A 299 -18.54 -5.69 -17.43
N ASN A 300 -19.81 -6.06 -17.56
CA ASN A 300 -20.87 -5.15 -18.01
C ASN A 300 -21.08 -3.97 -17.04
N ALA A 301 -20.75 -4.15 -15.76
CA ALA A 301 -20.78 -3.08 -14.76
C ALA A 301 -19.48 -2.25 -14.72
N GLY A 302 -18.48 -2.57 -15.55
CA GLY A 302 -17.24 -1.83 -15.70
C GLY A 302 -16.13 -2.22 -14.73
N TYR A 303 -16.13 -3.47 -14.26
CA TYR A 303 -15.08 -4.04 -13.39
C TYR A 303 -14.35 -5.17 -14.13
N HIS A 304 -13.07 -5.00 -14.41
CA HIS A 304 -12.25 -5.96 -15.16
C HIS A 304 -10.92 -6.29 -14.47
N GLY A 305 -10.66 -5.74 -13.28
CA GLY A 305 -9.46 -5.95 -12.48
C GLY A 305 -8.55 -4.72 -12.42
N GLU A 306 -9.00 -3.58 -12.94
CA GLU A 306 -8.17 -2.39 -13.09
C GLU A 306 -7.62 -1.90 -11.73
N GLY A 307 -6.30 -1.78 -11.64
CA GLY A 307 -5.61 -1.34 -10.42
C GLY A 307 -5.51 -2.39 -9.30
N GLN A 308 -5.89 -3.64 -9.57
CA GLN A 308 -5.76 -4.75 -8.62
C GLN A 308 -4.49 -5.57 -8.88
N ALA A 309 -4.03 -6.28 -7.85
CA ALA A 309 -2.88 -7.18 -7.95
C ALA A 309 -3.24 -8.54 -7.35
N ILE A 310 -2.76 -9.61 -7.99
CA ILE A 310 -2.86 -10.99 -7.50
C ILE A 310 -1.47 -11.59 -7.45
N ALA A 311 -1.16 -12.29 -6.36
CA ALA A 311 0.00 -13.16 -6.23
C ALA A 311 -0.38 -14.61 -6.53
N LEU A 312 0.42 -15.29 -7.34
CA LEU A 312 0.39 -16.74 -7.47
C LEU A 312 1.58 -17.32 -6.72
N TYR A 313 1.31 -18.30 -5.87
CA TYR A 313 2.32 -19.13 -5.22
C TYR A 313 2.56 -20.35 -6.11
N GLU A 314 3.78 -20.52 -6.64
CA GLU A 314 4.10 -21.52 -7.65
C GLU A 314 5.44 -22.20 -7.37
N LEU A 315 5.44 -23.55 -7.44
CA LEU A 315 6.63 -24.36 -7.17
C LEU A 315 7.30 -24.93 -8.42
N ASP A 316 6.97 -24.36 -9.59
CA ASP A 316 7.54 -24.66 -10.90
C ASP A 316 7.62 -23.38 -11.75
N GLY A 317 8.27 -23.43 -12.92
CA GLY A 317 8.35 -22.31 -13.86
C GLY A 317 7.20 -22.30 -14.88
N TYR A 318 7.19 -21.32 -15.79
CA TYR A 318 6.17 -21.22 -16.85
C TYR A 318 6.72 -20.68 -18.18
N SER A 319 5.99 -20.94 -19.27
CA SER A 319 6.31 -20.36 -20.57
C SER A 319 5.61 -19.00 -20.75
N MET A 320 6.38 -17.92 -20.69
CA MET A 320 5.86 -16.59 -21.01
C MET A 320 5.27 -16.52 -22.44
N SER A 321 5.76 -17.31 -23.41
CA SER A 321 5.15 -17.33 -24.74
C SER A 321 3.76 -17.95 -24.78
N ASP A 322 3.47 -18.84 -23.84
CA ASP A 322 2.21 -19.58 -23.78
C ASP A 322 1.15 -18.68 -23.16
N LEU A 323 1.48 -17.97 -22.06
CA LEU A 323 0.63 -16.92 -21.52
C LEU A 323 0.31 -15.84 -22.56
N ASN A 324 1.31 -15.35 -23.31
CA ASN A 324 1.08 -14.39 -24.39
C ASN A 324 0.16 -14.95 -25.50
N ALA A 325 0.28 -16.25 -25.82
CA ALA A 325 -0.57 -16.90 -26.81
C ALA A 325 -2.00 -17.05 -26.32
N TYR A 326 -2.18 -17.45 -25.05
CA TYR A 326 -3.48 -17.51 -24.40
C TYR A 326 -4.15 -16.13 -24.34
N GLU A 327 -3.42 -15.10 -23.89
CA GLU A 327 -3.91 -13.73 -23.83
C GLU A 327 -4.38 -13.26 -25.21
N SER A 328 -3.63 -13.55 -26.29
CA SER A 328 -4.06 -13.18 -27.64
C SER A 328 -5.43 -13.74 -28.06
N CYS A 329 -5.94 -14.76 -27.37
CA CYS A 329 -7.26 -15.34 -27.58
C CYS A 329 -8.31 -14.97 -26.52
N TYR A 330 -7.92 -14.96 -25.24
CA TYR A 330 -8.87 -14.85 -24.11
C TYR A 330 -8.47 -13.81 -23.05
N GLY A 331 -7.35 -13.10 -23.20
CA GLY A 331 -6.84 -12.13 -22.24
C GLY A 331 -6.59 -10.76 -22.86
N HIS A 332 -7.17 -9.70 -22.30
CA HIS A 332 -7.19 -8.39 -22.93
C HIS A 332 -5.90 -7.57 -22.66
N SER A 333 -4.74 -8.10 -23.05
CA SER A 333 -3.46 -7.43 -23.37
C SER A 333 -2.82 -6.38 -22.42
N HIS A 334 -3.31 -6.18 -21.18
CA HIS A 334 -2.90 -5.04 -20.33
C HIS A 334 -2.38 -5.42 -18.94
N THR A 335 -2.24 -6.72 -18.64
CA THR A 335 -1.74 -7.19 -17.34
C THR A 335 -0.21 -7.15 -17.27
N ALA A 336 0.35 -6.51 -16.24
CA ALA A 336 1.78 -6.61 -15.97
C ALA A 336 2.08 -7.96 -15.28
N ILE A 337 2.52 -8.94 -16.05
CA ILE A 337 2.98 -10.24 -15.55
C ILE A 337 4.43 -10.10 -15.06
N GLN A 338 4.68 -10.45 -13.79
CA GLN A 338 6.00 -10.36 -13.17
C GLN A 338 6.38 -11.69 -12.51
N THR A 339 7.49 -12.28 -12.96
CA THR A 339 8.13 -13.42 -12.28
C THR A 339 8.97 -12.95 -11.09
N LEU A 340 8.79 -13.58 -9.93
CA LEU A 340 9.48 -13.29 -8.68
C LEU A 340 10.11 -14.56 -8.12
N ALA A 341 11.35 -14.85 -8.55
CA ALA A 341 12.10 -15.99 -8.05
C ALA A 341 12.47 -15.82 -6.56
N VAL A 342 12.06 -16.79 -5.75
CA VAL A 342 12.38 -16.88 -4.33
C VAL A 342 13.54 -17.87 -4.17
N GLY A 343 14.75 -17.33 -4.24
CA GLY A 343 15.99 -18.11 -4.29
C GLY A 343 17.03 -17.43 -5.18
N THR A 344 17.82 -18.21 -5.92
CA THR A 344 18.93 -17.67 -6.73
C THR A 344 18.63 -17.52 -8.23
N ALA A 345 17.56 -18.13 -8.76
CA ALA A 345 17.12 -17.99 -10.16
C ALA A 345 15.65 -18.43 -10.34
N PRO A 346 14.95 -17.94 -11.39
CA PRO A 346 13.68 -18.52 -11.85
C PRO A 346 13.80 -20.02 -12.13
N LEU A 347 12.70 -20.74 -11.97
CA LEU A 347 12.66 -22.20 -12.12
C LEU A 347 12.65 -22.62 -13.61
N PRO A 348 13.02 -23.88 -13.91
CA PRO A 348 12.97 -24.40 -15.28
C PRO A 348 11.55 -24.35 -15.86
N THR A 349 11.43 -24.06 -17.15
CA THR A 349 10.13 -24.05 -17.87
C THR A 349 9.85 -25.37 -18.59
N SER A 350 10.50 -26.45 -18.15
CA SER A 350 10.48 -27.76 -18.84
C SER A 350 10.17 -28.90 -17.89
N ASP A 351 9.55 -28.62 -16.75
CA ASP A 351 9.21 -29.60 -15.73
C ASP A 351 7.71 -29.92 -15.79
N ALA A 352 7.28 -30.89 -14.98
CA ALA A 352 5.92 -31.43 -15.07
C ALA A 352 4.85 -30.47 -14.54
N GLY A 353 5.23 -29.57 -13.63
CA GLY A 353 4.35 -28.59 -12.97
C GLY A 353 4.11 -27.32 -13.76
N VAL A 354 4.80 -27.12 -14.89
CA VAL A 354 4.60 -25.93 -15.74
C VAL A 354 3.15 -25.72 -16.16
N VAL A 355 2.41 -26.80 -16.41
CA VAL A 355 0.98 -26.72 -16.78
C VAL A 355 0.10 -26.22 -15.62
N GLU A 356 0.53 -26.34 -14.36
CA GLU A 356 -0.16 -25.76 -13.19
C GLU A 356 -0.03 -24.25 -13.22
N VAL A 357 1.20 -23.78 -13.34
CA VAL A 357 1.52 -22.36 -13.36
C VAL A 357 0.83 -21.67 -14.55
N GLU A 358 0.80 -22.34 -15.70
CA GLU A 358 0.06 -21.86 -16.88
C GLU A 358 -1.46 -21.86 -16.64
N LEU A 359 -2.05 -22.91 -16.05
CA LEU A 359 -3.47 -22.92 -15.69
C LEU A 359 -3.83 -21.76 -14.76
N ASP A 360 -3.11 -21.60 -13.65
CA ASP A 360 -3.38 -20.59 -12.63
C ASP A 360 -3.27 -19.18 -13.23
N ALA A 361 -2.20 -18.91 -13.98
CA ALA A 361 -2.00 -17.63 -14.63
C ALA A 361 -3.06 -17.35 -15.72
N GLU A 362 -3.34 -18.29 -16.61
CA GLU A 362 -4.30 -18.11 -17.70
C GLU A 362 -5.73 -17.89 -17.21
N LEU A 363 -6.14 -18.59 -16.15
CA LEU A 363 -7.46 -18.39 -15.54
C LEU A 363 -7.59 -17.03 -14.87
N VAL A 364 -6.55 -16.56 -14.17
CA VAL A 364 -6.53 -15.18 -13.66
C VAL A 364 -6.62 -14.17 -14.81
N LEU A 365 -5.81 -14.35 -15.86
CA LEU A 365 -5.75 -13.43 -17.01
C LEU A 365 -7.06 -13.37 -17.80
N SER A 366 -7.83 -14.45 -17.84
CA SER A 366 -9.14 -14.47 -18.51
C SER A 366 -10.30 -14.01 -17.61
N ALA A 367 -10.24 -14.27 -16.31
CA ALA A 367 -11.28 -13.88 -15.35
C ALA A 367 -11.14 -12.43 -14.84
N ALA A 368 -9.93 -11.87 -14.82
CA ALA A 368 -9.64 -10.47 -14.55
C ALA A 368 -8.90 -9.87 -15.77
N PRO A 369 -9.61 -9.63 -16.88
CA PRO A 369 -9.00 -9.38 -18.19
C PRO A 369 -8.21 -8.07 -18.29
N GLN A 370 -8.37 -7.17 -17.33
CA GLN A 370 -7.55 -5.98 -17.17
C GLN A 370 -6.98 -5.95 -15.75
N LEU A 371 -6.35 -7.01 -15.27
CA LEU A 371 -5.66 -7.05 -13.97
C LEU A 371 -4.37 -6.21 -13.98
N GLY A 372 -4.01 -5.57 -12.87
CA GLY A 372 -2.94 -4.55 -12.87
C GLY A 372 -1.58 -5.15 -12.79
N ARG A 373 -1.48 -6.19 -11.96
CA ARG A 373 -0.27 -6.95 -11.77
C ARG A 373 -0.63 -8.39 -11.45
N LEU A 374 -0.06 -9.30 -12.22
CA LEU A 374 0.00 -10.72 -11.87
C LEU A 374 1.43 -11.02 -11.41
N ALA A 375 1.62 -11.20 -10.12
CA ALA A 375 2.90 -11.51 -9.51
C ALA A 375 3.03 -13.03 -9.34
N ILE A 376 3.83 -13.67 -10.18
CA ILE A 376 4.06 -15.12 -10.16
C ILE A 376 5.33 -15.37 -9.35
N TYR A 377 5.17 -15.88 -8.13
CA TYR A 377 6.30 -16.26 -7.28
C TYR A 377 6.75 -17.68 -7.65
N GLU A 378 8.06 -17.91 -7.66
CA GLU A 378 8.61 -19.22 -8.00
C GLU A 378 9.60 -19.67 -6.93
N ALA A 379 9.38 -20.82 -6.29
CA ALA A 379 10.35 -21.43 -5.39
C ALA A 379 10.52 -22.94 -5.59
N ALA A 380 11.69 -23.46 -5.24
CA ALA A 380 11.93 -24.90 -5.31
C ALA A 380 10.94 -25.65 -4.42
N ASN A 381 10.30 -26.71 -4.95
CA ASN A 381 9.38 -27.59 -4.22
C ASN A 381 10.10 -28.42 -3.13
N THR A 382 10.45 -27.74 -2.05
CA THR A 382 11.17 -28.21 -0.87
C THR A 382 10.67 -27.42 0.33
N GLU A 383 10.74 -27.96 1.54
CA GLU A 383 10.29 -27.30 2.77
C GLU A 383 10.85 -25.86 2.96
N ALA A 384 12.14 -25.67 2.70
CA ALA A 384 12.77 -24.35 2.80
C ALA A 384 12.30 -23.38 1.69
N GLY A 385 12.07 -23.89 0.47
CA GLY A 385 11.57 -23.11 -0.67
C GLY A 385 10.14 -22.65 -0.45
N ARG A 386 9.23 -23.56 -0.09
CA ARG A 386 7.80 -23.26 0.16
C ARG A 386 7.59 -22.19 1.23
N LEU A 387 8.24 -22.33 2.38
CA LEU A 387 8.13 -21.35 3.44
C LEU A 387 8.79 -20.03 3.05
N GLY A 388 9.89 -20.10 2.30
CA GLY A 388 10.54 -18.93 1.75
C GLY A 388 9.62 -18.12 0.83
N GLU A 389 8.81 -18.80 0.03
CA GLU A 389 7.87 -18.20 -0.89
C GLU A 389 6.70 -17.54 -0.16
N TRP A 390 6.08 -18.25 0.80
CA TRP A 390 5.06 -17.66 1.66
C TRP A 390 5.57 -16.43 2.39
N ALA A 391 6.78 -16.50 2.97
CA ALA A 391 7.39 -15.37 3.63
C ALA A 391 7.60 -14.20 2.66
N GLN A 392 7.99 -14.46 1.41
CA GLN A 392 8.13 -13.39 0.42
C GLN A 392 6.78 -12.74 0.08
N ILE A 393 5.75 -13.54 -0.22
CA ILE A 393 4.41 -13.05 -0.56
C ILE A 393 3.81 -12.20 0.57
N VAL A 394 3.97 -12.63 1.82
CA VAL A 394 3.49 -11.87 3.00
C VAL A 394 4.26 -10.56 3.19
N ASN A 395 5.57 -10.55 2.92
CA ASN A 395 6.38 -9.32 3.04
C ASN A 395 6.13 -8.33 1.89
N ASP A 396 5.67 -8.81 0.73
CA ASP A 396 5.30 -7.98 -0.42
C ASP A 396 3.88 -7.41 -0.32
N ASP A 397 3.09 -7.83 0.68
CA ASP A 397 1.77 -7.28 1.05
C ASP A 397 0.76 -7.20 -0.12
N ILE A 398 0.75 -8.24 -0.97
CA ILE A 398 -0.19 -8.33 -2.09
C ILE A 398 -1.58 -8.74 -1.55
N PRO A 399 -2.66 -7.96 -1.79
CA PRO A 399 -3.95 -8.16 -1.11
C PRO A 399 -4.65 -9.49 -1.41
N VAL A 400 -4.39 -10.09 -2.56
CA VAL A 400 -5.03 -11.34 -3.00
C VAL A 400 -3.95 -12.32 -3.42
N VAL A 401 -4.00 -13.53 -2.87
CA VAL A 401 -3.09 -14.62 -3.16
C VAL A 401 -3.88 -15.85 -3.58
N SER A 402 -3.41 -16.57 -4.60
CA SER A 402 -3.90 -17.89 -4.98
C SER A 402 -2.77 -18.91 -4.88
N THR A 403 -3.13 -20.14 -4.49
CA THR A 403 -2.27 -21.30 -4.61
C THR A 403 -3.08 -22.53 -5.01
N SER A 404 -2.54 -23.29 -5.94
CA SER A 404 -3.06 -24.59 -6.33
C SER A 404 -2.14 -25.74 -5.93
N TRP A 405 -1.18 -25.46 -5.03
CA TRP A 405 -0.24 -26.42 -4.48
C TRP A 405 -0.65 -26.83 -3.07
N GLY A 406 -0.68 -28.15 -2.83
CA GLY A 406 -1.09 -28.67 -1.53
C GLY A 406 -0.84 -30.16 -1.35
N LEU A 407 -1.22 -30.66 -0.17
CA LEU A 407 -1.10 -32.06 0.19
C LEU A 407 -2.06 -32.38 1.35
N CYS A 408 -2.33 -33.66 1.62
CA CYS A 408 -2.89 -34.10 2.89
C CYS A 408 -2.09 -33.53 4.08
N GLU A 409 -2.78 -32.79 4.96
CA GLU A 409 -2.13 -32.11 6.10
C GLU A 409 -1.38 -33.09 7.02
N GLN A 410 -1.87 -34.34 7.14
CA GLN A 410 -1.28 -35.37 8.01
C GLN A 410 0.07 -35.91 7.51
N LEU A 411 0.43 -35.65 6.26
CA LEU A 411 1.73 -36.03 5.69
C LEU A 411 2.79 -34.94 5.92
N MET A 412 2.37 -33.72 6.27
CA MET A 412 3.25 -32.60 6.55
C MET A 412 3.71 -32.62 8.01
N ALA A 413 4.92 -32.13 8.26
CA ALA A 413 5.43 -31.98 9.62
C ALA A 413 4.65 -30.88 10.38
N PRO A 414 4.15 -31.15 11.61
CA PRO A 414 3.36 -30.18 12.37
C PRO A 414 4.05 -28.82 12.60
N GLN A 415 5.38 -28.84 12.74
CA GLN A 415 6.19 -27.63 12.94
C GLN A 415 6.16 -26.72 11.70
N GLU A 416 6.21 -27.31 10.49
CA GLU A 416 6.20 -26.56 9.23
C GLU A 416 4.84 -25.94 8.96
N VAL A 417 3.77 -26.71 9.15
CA VAL A 417 2.37 -26.24 9.08
C VAL A 417 2.11 -25.11 10.10
N SER A 418 2.75 -25.16 11.27
CA SER A 418 2.65 -24.08 12.27
C SER A 418 3.42 -22.81 11.89
N THR A 419 4.56 -22.92 11.20
CA THR A 419 5.28 -21.75 10.67
C THR A 419 4.47 -21.11 9.55
N GLU A 420 3.91 -21.91 8.65
CA GLU A 420 3.00 -21.46 7.60
C GLU A 420 1.77 -20.73 8.17
N ASN A 421 1.14 -21.29 9.20
CA ASN A 421 0.04 -20.62 9.88
C ASN A 421 0.43 -19.27 10.52
N THR A 422 1.68 -19.15 10.99
CA THR A 422 2.20 -17.89 11.53
C THR A 422 2.31 -16.84 10.43
N LEU A 423 2.75 -17.23 9.23
CA LEU A 423 2.79 -16.37 8.04
C LEU A 423 1.36 -15.99 7.60
N PHE A 424 0.40 -16.92 7.58
CA PHE A 424 -1.00 -16.61 7.23
C PHE A 424 -1.69 -15.73 8.26
N THR A 425 -1.36 -15.89 9.55
CA THR A 425 -1.83 -14.99 10.59
C THR A 425 -1.30 -13.57 10.37
N ALA A 426 -0.03 -13.43 9.95
CA ALA A 426 0.55 -12.15 9.57
C ALA A 426 -0.12 -11.57 8.31
N ALA A 427 -0.43 -12.40 7.32
CA ALA A 427 -1.12 -12.01 6.10
C ALA A 427 -2.52 -11.43 6.40
N VAL A 428 -3.31 -12.12 7.21
CA VAL A 428 -4.65 -11.64 7.64
C VAL A 428 -4.53 -10.38 8.50
N ALA A 429 -3.55 -10.31 9.40
CA ALA A 429 -3.31 -9.11 10.20
C ALA A 429 -3.02 -7.88 9.32
N GLN A 430 -2.43 -8.09 8.14
CA GLN A 430 -2.09 -7.05 7.15
C GLN A 430 -3.16 -6.85 6.06
N GLY A 431 -4.21 -7.67 6.04
CA GLY A 431 -5.34 -7.49 5.12
C GLY A 431 -5.23 -8.25 3.80
N GLN A 432 -4.36 -9.26 3.73
CA GLN A 432 -4.27 -10.18 2.60
C GLN A 432 -5.32 -11.30 2.72
N ASN A 433 -5.82 -11.80 1.59
CA ASN A 433 -6.65 -13.01 1.51
C ASN A 433 -5.97 -14.08 0.67
N ILE A 434 -5.94 -15.32 1.17
CA ILE A 434 -5.32 -16.47 0.50
C ILE A 434 -6.42 -17.43 0.07
N PHE A 435 -6.47 -17.74 -1.23
CA PHE A 435 -7.30 -18.79 -1.80
C PHE A 435 -6.44 -20.02 -2.08
N ALA A 436 -6.87 -21.17 -1.59
CA ALA A 436 -6.15 -22.43 -1.82
C ALA A 436 -7.09 -23.51 -2.36
N ALA A 437 -6.62 -24.24 -3.37
CA ALA A 437 -7.28 -25.45 -3.84
C ALA A 437 -7.50 -26.44 -2.67
N ALA A 438 -8.71 -27.00 -2.57
CA ALA A 438 -9.05 -27.94 -1.49
C ALA A 438 -8.46 -29.35 -1.72
N GLY A 439 -7.98 -29.63 -2.93
CA GLY A 439 -7.39 -30.89 -3.36
C GLY A 439 -8.29 -31.65 -4.36
N ASP A 440 -7.70 -32.60 -5.08
CA ASP A 440 -8.36 -33.30 -6.21
C ASP A 440 -8.59 -34.80 -5.98
N SER A 441 -8.36 -35.23 -4.74
CA SER A 441 -8.36 -36.63 -4.32
C SER A 441 -9.54 -36.96 -3.39
N GLY A 442 -10.59 -36.12 -3.41
CA GLY A 442 -11.79 -36.29 -2.60
C GLY A 442 -11.54 -36.17 -1.10
N SER A 443 -12.38 -36.84 -0.33
CA SER A 443 -12.34 -36.88 1.14
C SER A 443 -11.22 -37.75 1.73
N ALA A 444 -10.43 -38.43 0.90
CA ALA A 444 -9.39 -39.38 1.30
C ALA A 444 -8.05 -39.10 0.60
N GLY A 445 -7.69 -37.83 0.41
CA GLY A 445 -6.46 -37.38 -0.24
C GLY A 445 -5.17 -38.04 0.25
N CYS A 446 -5.03 -38.38 1.54
CA CYS A 446 -3.81 -39.05 2.02
C CYS A 446 -3.56 -40.42 1.36
N ALA A 447 -4.60 -41.05 0.78
CA ALA A 447 -4.50 -42.28 0.01
C ALA A 447 -3.78 -42.07 -1.33
N PHE A 448 -4.05 -40.95 -1.98
CA PHE A 448 -3.51 -40.60 -3.27
C PHE A 448 -2.11 -40.02 -3.14
N ASP A 449 -1.91 -39.20 -2.10
CA ASP A 449 -0.64 -38.52 -1.82
C ASP A 449 0.45 -39.49 -1.27
N ASN A 450 0.12 -40.76 -1.06
CA ASN A 450 1.04 -41.80 -0.57
C ASN A 450 0.95 -43.09 -1.41
N PRO A 451 1.60 -43.15 -2.60
CA PRO A 451 1.38 -44.21 -3.62
C PRO A 451 1.85 -45.64 -3.26
N GLY A 452 2.36 -45.88 -2.05
CA GLY A 452 2.80 -47.21 -1.58
C GLY A 452 2.03 -47.77 -0.37
N GLY A 453 0.94 -47.13 0.06
CA GLY A 453 0.12 -47.56 1.19
C GLY A 453 -1.01 -48.54 0.81
N SER A 454 -1.33 -49.49 1.69
CA SER A 454 -2.59 -50.27 1.63
C SER A 454 -3.80 -49.34 1.58
N THR A 455 -4.96 -49.81 1.07
CA THR A 455 -6.25 -49.11 0.97
C THR A 455 -6.48 -48.06 2.07
N ILE A 456 -6.16 -46.79 1.82
CA ILE A 456 -6.29 -45.74 2.82
C ILE A 456 -7.71 -45.19 2.76
N THR A 457 -8.54 -45.63 3.71
CA THR A 457 -9.92 -45.17 3.92
C THR A 457 -9.99 -44.00 4.91
N THR A 458 -8.86 -43.39 5.27
CA THR A 458 -8.84 -42.35 6.31
C THR A 458 -9.29 -41.02 5.69
N LEU A 459 -10.31 -40.42 6.28
CA LEU A 459 -10.81 -39.12 5.86
C LEU A 459 -9.83 -38.02 6.30
N ASN A 460 -9.61 -37.03 5.44
CA ASN A 460 -8.68 -35.94 5.71
C ASN A 460 -9.10 -34.62 5.06
N ALA A 461 -8.42 -33.55 5.44
CA ALA A 461 -8.40 -32.29 4.70
C ALA A 461 -7.02 -32.05 4.07
N GLY A 462 -6.96 -31.20 3.05
CA GLY A 462 -5.72 -30.76 2.41
C GLY A 462 -5.22 -29.45 3.00
N ASP A 463 -3.90 -29.30 3.11
CA ASP A 463 -3.22 -28.06 3.47
C ASP A 463 -2.65 -27.42 2.19
N PRO A 464 -2.65 -26.08 2.03
CA PRO A 464 -3.00 -25.07 3.04
C PRO A 464 -4.50 -24.78 3.20
N GLY A 465 -5.38 -25.38 2.38
CA GLY A 465 -6.82 -25.14 2.45
C GLY A 465 -7.43 -25.35 3.85
N ALA A 466 -6.98 -26.35 4.60
CA ALA A 466 -7.44 -26.65 5.95
C ALA A 466 -7.09 -25.58 6.99
N GLN A 467 -6.18 -24.65 6.70
CA GLN A 467 -5.77 -23.65 7.67
C GLN A 467 -6.86 -22.60 7.93
N PRO A 468 -7.05 -22.13 9.18
CA PRO A 468 -8.05 -21.14 9.59
C PRO A 468 -8.03 -19.78 8.88
N TYR A 469 -6.93 -19.44 8.22
CA TYR A 469 -6.70 -18.11 7.64
C TYR A 469 -6.61 -18.17 6.10
N VAL A 470 -7.13 -19.26 5.53
CA VAL A 470 -7.16 -19.54 4.09
C VAL A 470 -8.60 -19.80 3.68
N THR A 471 -9.02 -19.25 2.54
CA THR A 471 -10.27 -19.60 1.87
C THR A 471 -10.04 -20.87 1.05
N SER A 472 -10.59 -22.00 1.51
CA SER A 472 -10.47 -23.29 0.83
C SER A 472 -11.48 -23.41 -0.30
N VAL A 473 -11.02 -23.74 -1.51
CA VAL A 473 -11.82 -23.76 -2.73
C VAL A 473 -11.94 -25.18 -3.29
N GLY A 474 -13.13 -25.75 -3.20
CA GLY A 474 -13.49 -27.07 -3.73
C GLY A 474 -13.96 -27.07 -5.19
N GLY A 475 -14.46 -28.21 -5.63
CA GLY A 475 -14.73 -28.51 -7.04
C GLY A 475 -16.15 -29.00 -7.34
N THR A 476 -16.71 -28.55 -8.45
CA THR A 476 -18.01 -28.98 -9.00
C THR A 476 -17.86 -29.53 -10.42
N THR A 477 -18.88 -30.25 -10.88
CA THR A 477 -19.08 -30.55 -12.30
C THR A 477 -20.17 -29.64 -12.85
N LEU A 478 -19.78 -28.64 -13.65
CA LEU A 478 -20.65 -27.66 -14.28
C LEU A 478 -21.29 -28.21 -15.56
N THR A 479 -22.61 -28.10 -15.61
CA THR A 479 -23.41 -28.27 -16.83
C THR A 479 -23.97 -26.92 -17.25
N LEU A 480 -23.66 -26.51 -18.48
CA LEU A 480 -24.20 -25.28 -19.07
C LEU A 480 -25.67 -25.47 -19.49
N SER A 481 -26.43 -24.39 -19.43
CA SER A 481 -27.75 -24.32 -20.08
C SER A 481 -27.61 -24.28 -21.61
N ASN A 482 -28.72 -24.50 -22.32
CA ASN A 482 -28.76 -24.41 -23.79
C ASN A 482 -28.34 -23.05 -24.35
N SER A 483 -28.37 -21.98 -23.54
CA SER A 483 -27.91 -20.63 -23.91
C SER A 483 -26.44 -20.38 -23.57
N GLY A 484 -25.70 -21.37 -23.06
CA GLY A 484 -24.27 -21.25 -22.73
C GLY A 484 -23.98 -20.51 -21.42
N GLY A 485 -24.99 -20.28 -20.57
CA GLY A 485 -24.81 -19.77 -19.20
C GLY A 485 -24.98 -20.88 -18.16
N TYR A 486 -25.13 -20.51 -16.89
CA TYR A 486 -25.34 -21.48 -15.80
C TYR A 486 -26.52 -22.41 -16.11
N GLY A 487 -26.34 -23.71 -15.88
CA GLY A 487 -27.41 -24.70 -15.96
C GLY A 487 -27.62 -25.37 -14.60
N SER A 488 -26.65 -26.19 -14.20
CA SER A 488 -26.63 -26.88 -12.92
C SER A 488 -25.22 -27.33 -12.56
N GLU A 489 -24.99 -27.58 -11.28
CA GLU A 489 -23.78 -28.22 -10.78
C GLU A 489 -24.10 -29.39 -9.86
N VAL A 490 -23.18 -30.35 -9.85
CA VAL A 490 -23.10 -31.43 -8.86
C VAL A 490 -21.69 -31.44 -8.27
N THR A 491 -21.47 -32.10 -7.14
CA THR A 491 -20.11 -32.31 -6.62
C THR A 491 -19.24 -32.97 -7.70
N TRP A 492 -18.04 -32.45 -7.93
CA TRP A 492 -17.09 -33.12 -8.81
C TRP A 492 -16.60 -34.41 -8.15
N ASN A 493 -16.93 -35.55 -8.77
CA ASN A 493 -16.46 -36.86 -8.34
C ASN A 493 -16.46 -37.85 -9.51
N ASN A 494 -15.29 -38.01 -10.11
CA ASN A 494 -14.99 -38.91 -11.23
C ASN A 494 -14.08 -40.04 -10.73
N PRO A 495 -14.63 -41.08 -10.07
CA PRO A 495 -13.85 -42.20 -9.56
C PRO A 495 -13.16 -42.96 -10.71
N PRO A 496 -11.97 -43.53 -10.48
CA PRO A 496 -11.24 -44.20 -11.54
C PRO A 496 -11.88 -45.53 -11.92
N ALA A 497 -12.02 -45.81 -13.22
CA ALA A 497 -12.50 -47.11 -13.71
C ALA A 497 -11.51 -48.26 -13.40
N THR A 498 -10.20 -47.97 -13.42
CA THR A 498 -9.07 -48.80 -12.94
C THR A 498 -7.85 -47.89 -12.74
N GLY A 499 -7.09 -48.01 -11.64
CA GLY A 499 -5.86 -47.21 -11.40
C GLY A 499 -6.12 -45.82 -10.81
N TYR A 500 -5.24 -44.84 -11.09
CA TYR A 500 -5.28 -43.46 -10.57
C TYR A 500 -5.88 -42.44 -11.57
N SER A 501 -6.64 -42.88 -12.58
CA SER A 501 -7.19 -41.99 -13.62
C SER A 501 -8.59 -41.47 -13.24
N GLY A 502 -8.68 -40.32 -12.59
CA GLY A 502 -9.91 -39.66 -12.13
C GLY A 502 -9.62 -38.60 -11.04
N GLY A 503 -10.64 -37.93 -10.51
CA GLY A 503 -10.52 -37.09 -9.30
C GLY A 503 -11.84 -36.67 -8.69
N ALA A 504 -11.78 -36.04 -7.53
CA ALA A 504 -12.94 -35.50 -6.84
C ALA A 504 -12.57 -34.28 -5.98
N SER A 505 -13.56 -33.43 -5.72
CA SER A 505 -13.44 -32.26 -4.85
C SER A 505 -12.87 -32.59 -3.47
N GLY A 506 -11.74 -31.99 -3.10
CA GLY A 506 -11.20 -32.07 -1.75
C GLY A 506 -12.16 -31.46 -0.73
N GLY A 507 -12.26 -32.07 0.44
CA GLY A 507 -13.16 -31.61 1.49
C GLY A 507 -13.29 -32.61 2.62
N GLY A 508 -13.30 -32.11 3.85
CA GLY A 508 -13.30 -32.94 5.04
C GLY A 508 -13.03 -32.14 6.31
N ILE A 509 -12.55 -32.84 7.33
CA ILE A 509 -12.34 -32.30 8.67
C ILE A 509 -10.85 -32.24 8.98
N SER A 510 -10.37 -31.07 9.39
CA SER A 510 -8.96 -30.87 9.70
C SER A 510 -8.50 -31.68 10.92
N HIS A 511 -7.31 -32.25 10.80
CA HIS A 511 -6.56 -32.95 11.82
C HIS A 511 -5.89 -31.99 12.81
N TYR A 512 -5.51 -30.78 12.40
CA TYR A 512 -4.77 -29.83 13.23
C TYR A 512 -5.63 -28.69 13.79
N TRP A 513 -6.63 -28.25 13.03
CA TRP A 513 -7.23 -26.95 13.27
C TRP A 513 -8.66 -27.06 13.82
N THR A 514 -8.92 -26.31 14.89
CA THR A 514 -10.28 -26.10 15.39
C THR A 514 -11.04 -25.13 14.48
N ALA A 515 -12.35 -25.30 14.30
CA ALA A 515 -13.14 -24.38 13.50
C ALA A 515 -13.09 -22.95 14.07
N PRO A 516 -12.73 -21.94 13.27
CA PRO A 516 -12.68 -20.55 13.72
C PRO A 516 -14.05 -20.02 14.13
N SER A 517 -14.07 -18.90 14.86
CA SER A 517 -15.33 -18.34 15.36
C SER A 517 -16.34 -18.01 14.28
N TRP A 518 -15.84 -17.64 13.09
CA TRP A 518 -16.63 -17.24 11.92
C TRP A 518 -17.23 -18.43 11.14
N GLN A 519 -16.73 -19.66 11.30
CA GLN A 519 -17.26 -20.83 10.58
C GLN A 519 -18.55 -21.30 11.28
N VAL A 520 -19.64 -20.57 11.05
CA VAL A 520 -20.98 -20.84 11.61
C VAL A 520 -22.03 -20.51 10.56
N GLY A 521 -23.12 -21.27 10.53
CA GLY A 521 -24.23 -21.02 9.60
C GLY A 521 -25.07 -22.27 9.35
N PRO A 522 -26.15 -22.17 8.58
CA PRO A 522 -26.91 -23.33 8.12
C PRO A 522 -26.01 -24.34 7.39
N GLY A 523 -26.13 -25.62 7.73
CA GLY A 523 -25.31 -26.70 7.15
C GLY A 523 -23.96 -26.91 7.86
N VAL A 524 -23.47 -25.92 8.61
CA VAL A 524 -22.29 -26.05 9.49
C VAL A 524 -22.69 -26.73 10.81
N ASP A 525 -21.79 -27.53 11.40
CA ASP A 525 -22.05 -28.34 12.60
C ASP A 525 -23.23 -29.30 12.40
N ASN A 526 -23.09 -30.16 11.39
CA ASN A 526 -24.08 -31.13 10.95
C ASN A 526 -23.75 -32.56 11.42
N THR A 527 -24.45 -33.56 10.93
CA THR A 527 -24.26 -34.97 11.36
C THR A 527 -22.90 -35.58 10.99
N TYR A 528 -22.16 -34.94 10.08
CA TYR A 528 -20.84 -35.37 9.63
C TYR A 528 -19.71 -34.62 10.33
N SER A 529 -20.03 -33.51 11.00
CA SER A 529 -19.09 -32.69 11.76
C SER A 529 -18.53 -33.42 12.98
N SER A 530 -17.31 -33.05 13.38
CA SER A 530 -16.61 -33.72 14.48
C SER A 530 -15.63 -32.77 15.18
N SER A 531 -15.45 -32.95 16.49
CA SER A 531 -14.39 -32.30 17.29
C SER A 531 -13.07 -33.09 17.31
N SER A 532 -13.03 -34.22 16.60
CA SER A 532 -11.87 -35.07 16.35
C SER A 532 -11.63 -35.13 14.83
N PRO A 533 -10.37 -35.05 14.33
CA PRO A 533 -9.13 -35.33 15.05
C PRO A 533 -8.45 -34.16 15.77
N CYS A 534 -8.81 -32.91 15.48
CA CYS A 534 -8.11 -31.71 16.00
C CYS A 534 -8.13 -31.52 17.53
N GLY A 535 -8.82 -32.39 18.28
CA GLY A 535 -8.84 -32.35 19.74
C GLY A 535 -9.61 -31.17 20.32
N SER A 536 -10.55 -30.61 19.56
CA SER A 536 -11.35 -29.48 20.00
C SER A 536 -12.24 -29.88 21.20
N THR A 537 -12.25 -29.02 22.23
CA THR A 537 -13.08 -29.22 23.43
C THR A 537 -14.29 -28.29 23.47
N THR A 538 -14.35 -27.32 22.58
CA THR A 538 -15.33 -26.22 22.60
C THR A 538 -16.21 -26.14 21.37
N ARG A 539 -15.76 -26.67 20.22
CA ARG A 539 -16.41 -26.59 18.89
C ARG A 539 -16.05 -27.80 18.00
N ILE A 540 -16.54 -27.84 16.78
CA ILE A 540 -16.07 -28.75 15.72
C ILE A 540 -14.63 -28.39 15.27
N CYS A 541 -13.96 -29.31 14.58
CA CYS A 541 -12.74 -29.04 13.84
C CYS A 541 -13.04 -28.22 12.58
N ARG A 542 -12.02 -27.55 12.01
CA ARG A 542 -12.17 -26.77 10.76
C ARG A 542 -12.63 -27.71 9.65
N GLU A 543 -13.73 -27.35 9.00
CA GLU A 543 -14.30 -28.13 7.89
C GLU A 543 -13.95 -27.48 6.56
N THR A 544 -13.56 -28.25 5.54
CA THR A 544 -13.27 -27.78 4.16
C THR A 544 -14.20 -28.45 3.14
N PRO A 545 -14.40 -27.85 1.95
CA PRO A 545 -13.94 -26.51 1.55
C PRO A 545 -14.83 -25.40 2.15
N ASP A 546 -14.46 -24.13 1.93
CA ASP A 546 -15.32 -22.99 2.28
C ASP A 546 -16.30 -22.65 1.15
N VAL A 547 -15.83 -22.76 -0.10
CA VAL A 547 -16.56 -22.46 -1.34
C VAL A 547 -16.13 -23.44 -2.44
N SER A 548 -16.73 -23.38 -3.62
CA SER A 548 -16.37 -24.25 -4.75
C SER A 548 -16.50 -23.55 -6.10
N LEU A 549 -15.99 -24.16 -7.17
CA LEU A 549 -16.23 -23.76 -8.57
C LEU A 549 -16.02 -24.99 -9.49
N GLN A 550 -16.27 -24.86 -10.79
CA GLN A 550 -16.00 -25.92 -11.77
C GLN A 550 -14.58 -26.46 -11.62
N ALA A 551 -14.48 -27.79 -11.58
CA ALA A 551 -13.21 -28.50 -11.45
C ALA A 551 -13.18 -29.77 -12.31
N ASP A 552 -14.28 -30.14 -12.98
CA ASP A 552 -14.33 -31.40 -13.73
C ASP A 552 -13.52 -31.33 -15.05
N PRO A 553 -12.46 -32.14 -15.22
CA PRO A 553 -11.65 -32.15 -16.43
C PRO A 553 -12.35 -32.76 -17.66
N ASN A 554 -13.46 -33.49 -17.49
CA ASN A 554 -14.28 -33.99 -18.60
C ASN A 554 -15.05 -32.87 -19.31
N ASN A 555 -15.13 -31.69 -18.70
CA ASN A 555 -15.59 -30.46 -19.30
C ASN A 555 -14.68 -29.32 -18.82
N GLY A 556 -13.37 -29.55 -18.96
CA GLY A 556 -12.34 -28.74 -18.33
C GLY A 556 -12.21 -27.34 -18.93
N TYR A 557 -11.47 -26.49 -18.23
CA TYR A 557 -11.03 -25.20 -18.71
C TYR A 557 -10.06 -25.36 -19.86
N LEU A 558 -10.23 -24.55 -20.89
CA LEU A 558 -9.28 -24.50 -21.99
C LEU A 558 -8.02 -23.73 -21.56
N VAL A 559 -6.85 -24.35 -21.76
CA VAL A 559 -5.51 -23.81 -21.41
C VAL A 559 -4.57 -23.97 -22.62
N TYR A 560 -3.61 -23.07 -22.78
CA TYR A 560 -2.58 -23.14 -23.81
C TYR A 560 -1.24 -23.58 -23.23
N CYS A 561 -0.79 -24.79 -23.57
CA CYS A 561 0.46 -25.33 -23.06
C CYS A 561 1.27 -26.02 -24.16
N THR A 562 2.53 -25.65 -24.30
CA THR A 562 3.50 -26.20 -25.25
C THR A 562 4.61 -27.07 -24.63
N PRO A 563 5.01 -26.91 -23.35
CA PRO A 563 6.05 -27.74 -22.74
C PRO A 563 5.71 -29.24 -22.75
N THR A 564 6.47 -30.02 -23.50
CA THR A 564 6.21 -31.46 -23.68
C THR A 564 6.42 -32.30 -22.43
N GLN A 565 7.30 -31.85 -21.54
CA GLN A 565 7.60 -32.46 -20.25
C GLN A 565 6.45 -32.28 -19.25
N ALA A 566 5.72 -31.16 -19.37
CA ALA A 566 4.42 -30.95 -18.76
C ALA A 566 3.31 -31.78 -19.42
N GLY A 567 3.65 -32.73 -20.29
CA GLY A 567 2.72 -33.60 -21.02
C GLY A 567 1.84 -32.86 -22.03
N CYS A 568 2.25 -31.67 -22.46
CA CYS A 568 1.57 -30.87 -23.47
C CYS A 568 2.13 -31.13 -24.87
N SER A 569 1.62 -30.42 -25.88
CA SER A 569 2.05 -30.59 -27.27
C SER A 569 2.37 -29.26 -27.93
N ALA A 570 3.63 -29.10 -28.36
CA ALA A 570 4.04 -27.98 -29.20
C ALA A 570 3.28 -27.89 -30.55
N THR A 571 2.60 -28.97 -30.98
CA THR A 571 1.79 -29.00 -32.23
C THR A 571 0.28 -28.94 -31.98
N GLN A 572 -0.17 -29.28 -30.77
CA GLN A 572 -1.57 -29.23 -30.34
C GLN A 572 -1.64 -28.62 -28.93
N PRO A 573 -1.34 -27.31 -28.81
CA PRO A 573 -1.09 -26.68 -27.51
C PRO A 573 -2.35 -26.47 -26.67
N TRP A 574 -3.53 -26.49 -27.29
CA TRP A 574 -4.79 -26.36 -26.58
C TRP A 574 -5.17 -27.66 -25.87
N ILE A 575 -5.29 -27.59 -24.55
CA ILE A 575 -5.67 -28.70 -23.69
C ILE A 575 -6.86 -28.32 -22.80
N ALA A 576 -7.62 -29.32 -22.35
CA ALA A 576 -8.67 -29.15 -21.36
C ALA A 576 -8.15 -29.64 -20.00
N VAL A 577 -8.25 -28.80 -18.98
CA VAL A 577 -7.71 -29.06 -17.64
C VAL A 577 -8.81 -28.82 -16.59
N GLY A 578 -8.81 -29.60 -15.53
CA GLY A 578 -9.69 -29.44 -14.37
C GLY A 578 -8.88 -29.46 -13.09
N GLY A 579 -9.51 -29.85 -11.99
CA GLY A 579 -8.96 -29.74 -10.65
C GLY A 579 -9.52 -28.55 -9.89
N THR A 580 -9.52 -28.64 -8.57
CA THR A 580 -9.70 -27.50 -7.67
C THR A 580 -8.61 -26.46 -7.85
N SER A 581 -7.47 -26.86 -8.43
CA SER A 581 -6.47 -26.00 -9.07
C SER A 581 -7.07 -24.94 -9.99
N ALA A 582 -8.08 -25.27 -10.80
CA ALA A 582 -8.72 -24.29 -11.66
C ALA A 582 -9.68 -23.34 -10.89
N ALA A 583 -10.22 -23.81 -9.76
CA ALA A 583 -11.24 -23.08 -9.00
C ALA A 583 -10.63 -21.98 -8.12
N ALA A 584 -9.48 -22.23 -7.48
CA ALA A 584 -8.79 -21.26 -6.62
C ALA A 584 -8.40 -19.93 -7.32
N PRO A 585 -7.69 -19.92 -8.46
CA PRO A 585 -7.33 -18.69 -9.19
C PRO A 585 -8.56 -17.94 -9.70
N MET A 586 -9.64 -18.64 -10.04
CA MET A 586 -10.91 -18.00 -10.43
C MET A 586 -11.56 -17.25 -9.26
N TRP A 587 -11.51 -17.80 -8.05
CA TRP A 587 -11.96 -17.10 -6.84
C TRP A 587 -11.05 -15.92 -6.49
N ALA A 588 -9.73 -16.04 -6.68
CA ALA A 588 -8.80 -14.93 -6.52
C ALA A 588 -9.09 -13.79 -7.53
N ALA A 589 -9.36 -14.12 -8.79
CA ALA A 589 -9.77 -13.15 -9.80
C ALA A 589 -11.10 -12.45 -9.42
N MET A 590 -12.11 -13.21 -8.98
CA MET A 590 -13.38 -12.65 -8.50
C MET A 590 -13.18 -11.69 -7.31
N MET A 591 -12.26 -12.01 -6.39
CA MET A 591 -11.91 -11.14 -5.27
C MET A 591 -11.25 -9.83 -5.74
N ALA A 592 -10.34 -9.88 -6.71
CA ALA A 592 -9.78 -8.67 -7.31
C ALA A 592 -10.88 -7.78 -7.91
N LEU A 593 -11.78 -8.34 -8.73
CA LEU A 593 -12.92 -7.60 -9.28
C LEU A 593 -13.83 -7.01 -8.17
N THR A 594 -13.97 -7.72 -7.05
CA THR A 594 -14.78 -7.26 -5.91
C THR A 594 -14.09 -6.12 -5.13
N ASN A 595 -12.76 -6.19 -4.96
CA ASN A 595 -11.99 -5.07 -4.39
C ASN A 595 -12.09 -3.83 -5.28
N GLU A 596 -11.96 -3.98 -6.60
CA GLU A 596 -12.16 -2.90 -7.56
C GLU A 596 -13.55 -2.28 -7.43
N MET A 597 -14.60 -3.12 -7.36
CA MET A 597 -15.98 -2.70 -7.14
C MET A 597 -16.11 -1.91 -5.83
N SER A 598 -15.59 -2.43 -4.73
CA SER A 598 -15.62 -1.77 -3.42
C SER A 598 -14.99 -0.38 -3.51
N LEU A 599 -13.77 -0.27 -4.06
CA LEU A 599 -13.04 1.00 -4.15
C LEU A 599 -13.77 2.03 -5.02
N LYS A 600 -14.27 1.63 -6.20
CA LYS A 600 -15.06 2.50 -7.09
C LYS A 600 -16.38 2.95 -6.44
N GLN A 601 -16.96 2.14 -5.54
CA GLN A 601 -18.16 2.47 -4.77
C GLN A 601 -17.92 3.26 -3.48
N GLY A 602 -16.68 3.65 -3.18
CA GLY A 602 -16.37 4.38 -1.95
C GLY A 602 -16.07 3.50 -0.74
N GLY A 603 -15.80 2.22 -0.93
CA GLY A 603 -15.35 1.28 0.08
C GLY A 603 -13.83 1.18 0.22
N PHE A 604 -13.40 0.11 0.87
CA PHE A 604 -12.00 -0.30 1.09
C PHE A 604 -11.79 -1.72 0.56
N ASN A 605 -10.54 -2.17 0.42
CA ASN A 605 -10.27 -3.58 0.15
C ASN A 605 -10.91 -4.46 1.22
N LEU A 606 -11.46 -5.60 0.79
CA LEU A 606 -12.22 -6.49 1.67
C LEU A 606 -11.28 -7.23 2.65
N GLY A 607 -10.09 -7.61 2.22
CA GLY A 607 -9.15 -8.43 3.01
C GLY A 607 -9.70 -9.85 3.26
N PHE A 608 -9.45 -10.42 4.45
CA PHE A 608 -9.79 -11.82 4.73
C PHE A 608 -11.29 -12.10 4.60
N LEU A 609 -11.65 -12.97 3.67
CA LEU A 609 -13.00 -13.02 3.10
C LEU A 609 -13.96 -13.96 3.85
N ASN A 610 -13.46 -15.01 4.51
CA ASN A 610 -14.30 -16.05 5.12
C ASN A 610 -15.38 -15.51 6.10
N PRO A 611 -15.08 -14.56 7.01
CA PRO A 611 -16.11 -13.98 7.89
C PRO A 611 -17.28 -13.34 7.14
N LEU A 612 -17.03 -12.70 6.00
CA LEU A 612 -18.07 -12.11 5.16
C LEU A 612 -18.86 -13.19 4.42
N LEU A 613 -18.19 -14.22 3.87
CA LEU A 613 -18.86 -15.33 3.16
C LEU A 613 -19.85 -16.06 4.07
N TYR A 614 -19.44 -16.42 5.28
CA TYR A 614 -20.31 -17.13 6.23
C TYR A 614 -21.42 -16.22 6.78
N ASN A 615 -21.24 -14.89 6.80
CA ASN A 615 -22.31 -13.96 7.13
C ASN A 615 -23.38 -13.90 6.02
N ILE A 616 -22.96 -13.90 4.75
CA ILE A 616 -23.88 -14.06 3.61
C ILE A 616 -24.57 -15.43 3.69
N GLY A 617 -23.83 -16.51 3.93
CA GLY A 617 -24.35 -17.87 4.07
C GLY A 617 -25.36 -18.05 5.21
N ALA A 618 -25.18 -17.31 6.30
CA ALA A 618 -26.13 -17.31 7.42
C ALA A 618 -27.48 -16.65 7.09
N ASN A 619 -27.56 -15.88 6.00
CA ASN A 619 -28.76 -15.15 5.59
C ASN A 619 -29.34 -15.73 4.28
N ALA A 620 -30.50 -16.39 4.38
CA ALA A 620 -31.09 -17.14 3.27
C ALA A 620 -31.32 -16.31 1.97
N THR A 621 -31.70 -15.04 2.10
CA THR A 621 -31.97 -14.17 0.93
C THR A 621 -30.68 -13.82 0.14
N PRO A 622 -29.67 -13.18 0.74
CA PRO A 622 -28.43 -12.92 0.01
C PRO A 622 -27.72 -14.22 -0.39
N TYR A 623 -27.75 -15.29 0.44
CA TYR A 623 -27.21 -16.61 0.07
C TYR A 623 -27.78 -17.12 -1.26
N ALA A 624 -29.11 -17.21 -1.38
CA ALA A 624 -29.77 -17.72 -2.57
C ALA A 624 -29.50 -16.92 -3.86
N SER A 625 -29.10 -15.65 -3.74
CA SER A 625 -28.73 -14.81 -4.88
C SER A 625 -27.23 -14.85 -5.20
N SER A 626 -26.39 -15.12 -4.21
CA SER A 626 -24.93 -15.04 -4.28
C SER A 626 -24.28 -16.37 -4.60
N PHE A 627 -24.88 -17.49 -4.20
CA PHE A 627 -24.34 -18.82 -4.38
C PHE A 627 -25.26 -19.71 -5.19
N HIS A 628 -24.67 -20.61 -5.97
CA HIS A 628 -25.34 -21.79 -6.46
C HIS A 628 -25.10 -22.90 -5.44
N ASP A 629 -26.17 -23.28 -4.74
CA ASP A 629 -26.15 -24.30 -3.69
C ASP A 629 -26.10 -25.71 -4.32
N ILE A 630 -24.98 -26.42 -4.16
CA ILE A 630 -24.82 -27.77 -4.71
C ILE A 630 -25.39 -28.77 -3.71
N THR A 631 -26.44 -29.49 -4.12
CA THR A 631 -27.22 -30.35 -3.22
C THR A 631 -27.21 -31.83 -3.62
N SER A 632 -26.34 -32.20 -4.58
CA SER A 632 -26.27 -33.54 -5.15
C SER A 632 -24.83 -33.95 -5.44
N GLY A 633 -24.50 -35.18 -5.10
CA GLY A 633 -23.16 -35.74 -5.21
C GLY A 633 -22.54 -36.00 -3.84
N ASN A 634 -21.28 -36.42 -3.84
CA ASN A 634 -20.42 -36.59 -2.68
C ASN A 634 -18.97 -36.57 -3.17
N ASN A 635 -18.00 -36.39 -2.29
CA ASN A 635 -16.58 -36.37 -2.65
C ASN A 635 -15.82 -37.65 -2.25
N ASP A 636 -16.50 -38.80 -2.17
CA ASP A 636 -15.85 -40.08 -1.91
C ASP A 636 -15.27 -40.66 -3.22
N PHE A 637 -14.05 -40.22 -3.53
CA PHE A 637 -13.32 -40.58 -4.74
C PHE A 637 -13.04 -42.07 -4.88
N ASN A 638 -12.78 -42.76 -3.77
CA ASN A 638 -12.33 -44.15 -3.76
C ASN A 638 -13.43 -45.16 -3.38
N HIS A 639 -14.65 -44.67 -3.10
CA HIS A 639 -15.83 -45.43 -2.71
C HIS A 639 -15.70 -46.29 -1.44
N TYR A 640 -14.61 -46.12 -0.68
CA TYR A 640 -14.41 -46.89 0.56
C TYR A 640 -15.12 -46.26 1.75
N ASN A 641 -15.51 -44.99 1.66
CA ASN A 641 -16.14 -44.24 2.74
C ASN A 641 -17.66 -44.11 2.57
N ASN A 642 -18.26 -44.83 1.62
CA ASN A 642 -19.69 -44.85 1.33
C ASN A 642 -20.31 -43.45 1.15
N GLY A 643 -19.57 -42.51 0.57
CA GLY A 643 -20.06 -41.15 0.37
C GLY A 643 -20.27 -40.36 1.67
N GLN A 644 -19.42 -40.56 2.68
CA GLN A 644 -19.55 -39.97 4.03
C GLN A 644 -19.84 -38.46 4.04
N TYR A 645 -19.33 -37.69 3.07
CA TYR A 645 -19.63 -36.28 2.90
C TYR A 645 -20.46 -36.06 1.62
N PRO A 646 -21.79 -36.18 1.69
CA PRO A 646 -22.67 -35.85 0.58
C PRO A 646 -22.87 -34.34 0.49
N ALA A 647 -23.08 -33.85 -0.74
CA ALA A 647 -23.59 -32.50 -0.94
C ALA A 647 -25.01 -32.37 -0.39
N SER A 648 -25.33 -31.23 0.22
CA SER A 648 -26.59 -31.01 0.91
C SER A 648 -27.02 -29.54 0.82
N ALA A 649 -28.18 -29.18 1.39
CA ALA A 649 -28.61 -27.79 1.34
C ALA A 649 -27.78 -26.90 2.27
N ASN A 650 -27.38 -25.73 1.78
CA ASN A 650 -26.45 -24.80 2.43
C ASN A 650 -25.02 -25.36 2.51
N TYR A 651 -24.29 -25.07 3.59
CA TYR A 651 -22.92 -25.56 3.73
C TYR A 651 -22.85 -27.10 3.80
N ASP A 652 -21.89 -27.69 3.07
CA ASP A 652 -21.47 -29.08 3.22
C ASP A 652 -19.95 -29.28 3.04
N LEU A 653 -19.43 -30.44 3.46
CA LEU A 653 -18.00 -30.77 3.40
C LEU A 653 -17.53 -31.22 2.00
N ALA A 654 -18.38 -31.17 0.98
CA ALA A 654 -18.03 -31.55 -0.39
C ALA A 654 -17.81 -30.33 -1.29
N THR A 655 -18.60 -29.26 -1.09
CA THR A 655 -18.64 -28.05 -1.92
C THR A 655 -18.74 -26.74 -1.14
N GLY A 656 -18.75 -26.79 0.20
CA GLY A 656 -18.76 -25.62 1.06
C GLY A 656 -20.08 -24.86 0.93
N LEU A 657 -20.00 -23.52 0.83
CA LEU A 657 -21.15 -22.65 0.53
C LEU A 657 -21.61 -22.73 -0.95
N GLY A 658 -20.98 -23.58 -1.76
CA GLY A 658 -21.28 -23.69 -3.19
C GLY A 658 -20.46 -22.75 -4.07
N SER A 659 -20.88 -22.61 -5.33
CA SER A 659 -20.19 -21.81 -6.35
C SER A 659 -20.76 -20.40 -6.44
N TYR A 660 -19.99 -19.41 -6.89
CA TYR A 660 -20.48 -18.03 -6.90
C TYR A 660 -21.37 -17.72 -8.11
N ASN A 661 -22.32 -16.81 -7.89
CA ASN A 661 -22.74 -15.84 -8.89
C ASN A 661 -21.93 -14.55 -8.65
N ALA A 662 -20.94 -14.25 -9.48
CA ALA A 662 -19.88 -13.28 -9.16
C ALA A 662 -20.44 -11.90 -8.87
N TYR A 663 -21.24 -11.36 -9.78
CA TYR A 663 -21.80 -10.01 -9.63
C TYR A 663 -22.72 -9.88 -8.41
N ASN A 664 -23.58 -10.87 -8.15
CA ASN A 664 -24.47 -10.82 -7.01
C ASN A 664 -23.73 -11.00 -5.69
N LEU A 665 -22.76 -11.92 -5.63
CA LEU A 665 -21.92 -12.11 -4.46
C LEU A 665 -21.07 -10.86 -4.18
N ALA A 666 -20.39 -10.31 -5.18
CA ALA A 666 -19.61 -9.07 -5.05
C ALA A 666 -20.49 -7.92 -4.54
N THR A 667 -21.67 -7.72 -5.12
CA THR A 667 -22.62 -6.68 -4.70
C THR A 667 -23.05 -6.87 -3.24
N ASN A 668 -23.39 -8.10 -2.84
CA ASN A 668 -23.82 -8.39 -1.47
C ASN A 668 -22.67 -8.28 -0.46
N LEU A 669 -21.44 -8.67 -0.83
CA LEU A 669 -20.25 -8.51 0.01
C LEU A 669 -19.93 -7.03 0.23
N VAL A 670 -19.91 -6.22 -0.84
CA VAL A 670 -19.66 -4.77 -0.76
C VAL A 670 -20.76 -4.08 0.05
N ALA A 671 -22.03 -4.45 -0.16
CA ALA A 671 -23.14 -3.91 0.60
C ALA A 671 -23.05 -4.28 2.08
N LEU A 672 -22.80 -5.56 2.41
CA LEU A 672 -22.61 -6.03 3.78
C LEU A 672 -21.47 -5.27 4.45
N LEU A 673 -20.32 -5.16 3.78
CA LEU A 673 -19.16 -4.45 4.31
C LEU A 673 -19.49 -2.96 4.57
N ALA A 674 -20.20 -2.30 3.65
CA ALA A 674 -20.65 -0.92 3.81
C ALA A 674 -21.69 -0.74 4.95
N THR A 675 -22.40 -1.79 5.35
CA THR A 675 -23.26 -1.73 6.55
C THR A 675 -22.47 -1.89 7.86
N ILE A 676 -21.34 -2.57 7.82
CA ILE A 676 -20.51 -2.84 9.00
C ILE A 676 -19.47 -1.72 9.20
N MET A 677 -18.97 -1.14 8.10
CA MET A 677 -17.95 -0.09 8.10
C MET A 677 -18.48 1.25 7.61
N ASN A 678 -17.84 2.34 8.04
CA ASN A 678 -18.04 3.63 7.39
C ASN A 678 -17.45 3.61 5.98
N THR A 679 -18.15 4.21 5.03
CA THR A 679 -17.61 4.44 3.68
C THR A 679 -16.41 5.38 3.74
N ARG A 680 -15.55 5.28 2.72
CA ARG A 680 -14.56 6.31 2.43
C ARG A 680 -15.25 7.66 2.36
N VAL A 681 -14.71 8.62 3.08
CA VAL A 681 -15.17 10.01 3.01
C VAL A 681 -14.11 10.78 2.25
N SER A 682 -14.54 11.62 1.30
CA SER A 682 -13.68 12.63 0.71
C SER A 682 -14.36 13.98 0.86
N PRO A 683 -13.71 14.98 1.48
CA PRO A 683 -14.23 16.33 1.46
C PRO A 683 -14.32 16.82 0.01
N ALA A 684 -15.41 17.51 -0.30
CA ALA A 684 -15.66 18.06 -1.63
C ALA A 684 -16.53 19.31 -1.54
N ASN A 685 -16.52 20.16 -2.56
CA ASN A 685 -17.34 21.36 -2.66
C ASN A 685 -17.86 21.54 -4.09
N THR A 686 -18.97 22.25 -4.24
CA THR A 686 -19.57 22.56 -5.54
C THR A 686 -19.06 23.87 -6.14
N THR A 687 -18.29 24.67 -5.40
CA THR A 687 -17.74 25.94 -5.91
C THR A 687 -16.34 26.19 -5.38
N TRP A 688 -15.45 26.56 -6.30
CA TRP A 688 -14.04 26.83 -6.06
C TRP A 688 -13.61 28.10 -6.78
N TYR A 689 -12.67 28.82 -6.19
CA TYR A 689 -12.19 30.12 -6.65
C TYR A 689 -10.67 30.14 -6.66
N PHE A 690 -10.13 30.70 -7.74
CA PHE A 690 -8.69 30.92 -7.93
C PHE A 690 -8.47 32.39 -8.34
N ALA A 691 -7.85 33.18 -7.48
CA ALA A 691 -7.58 34.60 -7.71
C ALA A 691 -6.36 34.83 -8.61
N GLU A 692 -5.40 33.90 -8.65
CA GLU A 692 -4.29 33.91 -9.59
C GLU A 692 -4.58 33.05 -10.84
N GLY A 693 -3.71 33.20 -11.84
CA GLY A 693 -3.70 32.47 -13.10
C GLY A 693 -3.14 33.34 -14.23
N SER A 694 -2.56 32.69 -15.23
CA SER A 694 -2.03 33.34 -16.42
C SER A 694 -1.94 32.33 -17.57
N VAL A 695 -2.21 32.80 -18.79
CA VAL A 695 -2.02 32.05 -20.04
C VAL A 695 -1.22 32.89 -21.03
N GLY A 696 -0.52 32.25 -21.96
CA GLY A 696 0.39 32.94 -22.88
C GLY A 696 1.60 33.54 -22.16
N GLY A 697 2.52 34.15 -22.91
CA GLY A 697 3.75 34.75 -22.37
C GLY A 697 4.66 33.75 -21.66
N GLY A 698 4.64 32.50 -22.08
CA GLY A 698 5.32 31.37 -21.46
C GLY A 698 4.45 30.57 -20.49
N PHE A 699 3.27 31.04 -20.09
CA PHE A 699 2.42 30.35 -19.11
C PHE A 699 1.54 29.26 -19.72
N GLN A 700 1.54 28.12 -19.03
CA GLN A 700 0.66 26.97 -19.21
C GLN A 700 -0.08 26.71 -17.91
N GLN A 701 -1.37 27.06 -17.87
CA GLN A 701 -2.22 26.88 -16.70
C GLN A 701 -3.18 25.71 -16.91
N TYR A 702 -3.40 24.94 -15.84
CA TYR A 702 -4.43 23.92 -15.79
C TYR A 702 -5.34 24.11 -14.58
N ILE A 703 -6.49 23.46 -14.62
CA ILE A 703 -7.38 23.25 -13.48
C ILE A 703 -7.53 21.74 -13.34
N THR A 704 -7.21 21.22 -12.17
CA THR A 704 -7.36 19.80 -11.88
C THR A 704 -8.53 19.56 -10.97
N LEU A 705 -9.32 18.54 -11.32
CA LEU A 705 -10.64 18.28 -10.77
C LEU A 705 -10.69 16.82 -10.34
N GLN A 706 -10.94 16.57 -9.05
CA GLN A 706 -11.25 15.24 -8.54
C GLN A 706 -12.75 15.16 -8.29
N ASN A 707 -13.41 14.12 -8.83
CA ASN A 707 -14.78 13.78 -8.48
C ASN A 707 -14.78 12.55 -7.55
N PRO A 708 -14.83 12.74 -6.23
CA PRO A 708 -14.82 11.62 -5.29
C PRO A 708 -16.17 10.90 -5.20
N SER A 709 -17.22 11.37 -5.89
CA SER A 709 -18.52 10.72 -5.88
C SER A 709 -18.43 9.33 -6.47
N ALA A 710 -18.90 8.34 -5.73
CA ALA A 710 -19.02 6.96 -6.21
C ALA A 710 -20.21 6.74 -7.17
N THR A 711 -21.12 7.71 -7.26
CA THR A 711 -22.46 7.47 -7.83
C THR A 711 -22.85 8.40 -8.96
N GLN A 712 -22.19 9.56 -9.09
CA GLN A 712 -22.61 10.62 -10.02
C GLN A 712 -21.42 11.28 -10.69
N ASP A 713 -21.55 11.50 -11.99
CA ASP A 713 -20.64 12.37 -12.75
C ASP A 713 -20.88 13.83 -12.37
N ALA A 714 -19.84 14.65 -12.44
CA ALA A 714 -19.91 16.08 -12.16
C ALA A 714 -19.82 16.86 -13.49
N THR A 715 -20.86 17.62 -13.82
CA THR A 715 -20.76 18.65 -14.86
C THR A 715 -20.30 19.96 -14.24
N VAL A 716 -19.12 20.42 -14.64
CA VAL A 716 -18.40 21.54 -14.04
C VAL A 716 -18.33 22.69 -15.04
N ASN A 717 -18.83 23.86 -14.66
CA ASN A 717 -18.65 25.11 -15.40
C ASN A 717 -17.42 25.84 -14.85
N ILE A 718 -16.45 26.11 -15.72
CA ILE A 718 -15.26 26.87 -15.40
C ILE A 718 -15.39 28.26 -16.04
N THR A 719 -15.51 29.29 -15.20
CA THR A 719 -15.58 30.70 -15.60
C THR A 719 -14.21 31.37 -15.43
N TYR A 720 -13.67 31.88 -16.52
CA TYR A 720 -12.41 32.63 -16.60
C TYR A 720 -12.68 34.12 -16.57
N LEU A 721 -12.04 34.84 -15.64
CA LEU A 721 -12.19 36.27 -15.38
C LEU A 721 -10.93 37.00 -15.82
N PHE A 722 -11.10 38.20 -16.37
CA PHE A 722 -10.01 39.03 -16.88
C PHE A 722 -10.08 40.43 -16.27
N GLU A 723 -8.98 41.18 -16.38
CA GLU A 723 -8.95 42.59 -15.92
C GLU A 723 -9.62 43.54 -16.91
N ASN A 724 -9.56 43.21 -18.21
CA ASN A 724 -9.82 44.16 -19.31
C ASN A 724 -10.87 43.68 -20.33
N LYS A 725 -11.49 42.52 -20.10
CA LYS A 725 -12.52 41.95 -20.98
C LYS A 725 -13.52 41.09 -20.19
N SER A 726 -14.66 40.80 -20.80
CA SER A 726 -15.71 39.97 -20.21
C SER A 726 -15.24 38.54 -19.92
N SER A 727 -15.84 37.92 -18.91
CA SER A 727 -15.58 36.53 -18.54
C SER A 727 -16.02 35.53 -19.61
N VAL A 728 -15.31 34.40 -19.70
CA VAL A 728 -15.63 33.26 -20.58
C VAL A 728 -15.99 32.05 -19.71
N THR A 729 -16.98 31.24 -20.09
CA THR A 729 -17.32 30.01 -19.35
C THR A 729 -17.29 28.80 -20.27
N VAL A 730 -16.64 27.72 -19.82
CA VAL A 730 -16.54 26.44 -20.53
C VAL A 730 -17.01 25.32 -19.61
N SER A 731 -17.75 24.34 -20.14
CA SER A 731 -18.26 23.20 -19.35
C SER A 731 -17.46 21.94 -19.64
N HIS A 732 -17.16 21.20 -18.57
CA HIS A 732 -16.47 19.90 -18.61
C HIS A 732 -17.26 18.87 -17.81
N THR A 733 -17.09 17.58 -18.10
CA THR A 733 -17.70 16.48 -17.33
C THR A 733 -16.61 15.63 -16.72
N VAL A 734 -16.59 15.56 -15.39
CA VAL A 734 -15.69 14.70 -14.62
C VAL A 734 -16.48 13.46 -14.18
N ALA A 735 -16.11 12.30 -14.70
CA ALA A 735 -16.80 11.06 -14.36
C ALA A 735 -16.72 10.76 -12.84
N LYS A 736 -17.67 9.98 -12.33
CA LYS A 736 -17.66 9.50 -10.94
C LYS A 736 -16.41 8.69 -10.61
N SER A 737 -15.88 8.81 -9.40
CA SER A 737 -14.67 8.12 -8.93
C SER A 737 -13.45 8.29 -9.86
N THR A 738 -13.34 9.43 -10.55
CA THR A 738 -12.19 9.76 -11.40
C THR A 738 -11.70 11.18 -11.14
N ARG A 739 -10.67 11.57 -11.91
CA ARG A 739 -10.16 12.92 -11.97
C ARG A 739 -10.03 13.41 -13.42
N GLN A 740 -9.86 14.72 -13.59
CA GLN A 740 -9.63 15.35 -14.89
C GLN A 740 -8.70 16.56 -14.77
N THR A 741 -7.75 16.68 -15.71
CA THR A 741 -6.94 17.88 -15.94
C THR A 741 -7.48 18.68 -17.11
N VAL A 742 -7.83 19.95 -16.88
CA VAL A 742 -8.33 20.88 -17.89
C VAL A 742 -7.27 21.91 -18.22
N SER A 743 -6.87 22.02 -19.50
CA SER A 743 -5.95 23.07 -19.94
C SER A 743 -6.68 24.39 -20.17
N VAL A 744 -6.34 25.41 -19.35
CA VAL A 744 -6.93 26.76 -19.48
C VAL A 744 -6.50 27.43 -20.78
N ASN A 745 -5.25 27.20 -21.21
CA ASN A 745 -4.76 27.63 -22.51
C ASN A 745 -5.61 27.10 -23.67
N GLN A 746 -5.99 25.82 -23.60
CA GLN A 746 -6.82 25.19 -24.63
C GLN A 746 -8.24 25.75 -24.63
N ASP A 747 -8.86 25.87 -23.45
CA ASP A 747 -10.21 26.44 -23.28
C ASP A 747 -10.32 27.88 -23.79
N LEU A 748 -9.28 28.68 -23.58
CA LEU A 748 -9.23 30.07 -24.03
C LEU A 748 -8.64 30.26 -25.43
N HIS A 749 -8.17 29.18 -26.05
CA HIS A 749 -7.47 29.19 -27.34
C HIS A 749 -6.25 30.14 -27.36
N VAL A 750 -5.46 30.14 -26.27
CA VAL A 750 -4.24 30.96 -26.12
C VAL A 750 -3.02 30.05 -26.03
N GLN A 751 -2.13 30.15 -27.01
CA GLN A 751 -0.89 29.39 -27.03
C GLN A 751 0.13 29.99 -26.04
N PRO A 752 1.06 29.19 -25.48
CA PRO A 752 2.10 29.72 -24.59
C PRO A 752 2.95 30.84 -25.22
N THR A 753 3.07 30.86 -26.55
CA THR A 753 3.79 31.89 -27.31
C THR A 753 3.02 33.18 -27.55
N ASP A 754 1.71 33.19 -27.30
CA ASP A 754 0.88 34.39 -27.45
C ASP A 754 1.19 35.39 -26.34
N PRO A 755 0.75 36.67 -26.45
CA PRO A 755 0.91 37.62 -25.36
C PRO A 755 0.27 37.14 -24.05
N GLN A 756 0.96 37.39 -22.94
CA GLN A 756 0.49 37.03 -21.59
C GLN A 756 -0.88 37.66 -21.31
N GLN A 757 -1.79 36.85 -20.74
CA GLN A 757 -3.09 37.27 -20.24
C GLN A 757 -3.24 36.73 -18.82
N ALA A 758 -3.39 37.63 -17.85
CA ALA A 758 -3.73 37.24 -16.49
C ALA A 758 -5.19 36.77 -16.41
N VAL A 759 -5.42 35.67 -15.70
CA VAL A 759 -6.71 34.99 -15.60
C VAL A 759 -6.99 34.66 -14.15
N SER A 760 -8.24 34.77 -13.72
CA SER A 760 -8.71 34.18 -12.47
C SER A 760 -9.85 33.22 -12.79
N THR A 761 -10.09 32.24 -11.95
CA THR A 761 -10.99 31.13 -12.30
C THR A 761 -12.05 30.92 -11.22
N ILE A 762 -13.30 30.71 -11.63
CA ILE A 762 -14.38 30.18 -10.79
C ILE A 762 -14.76 28.81 -11.36
N VAL A 763 -14.71 27.78 -10.54
CA VAL A 763 -15.12 26.41 -10.90
C VAL A 763 -16.41 26.12 -10.16
N GLN A 764 -17.48 25.80 -10.87
CA GLN A 764 -18.79 25.57 -10.28
C GLN A 764 -19.45 24.31 -10.84
N VAL A 765 -19.81 23.38 -9.97
CA VAL A 765 -20.63 22.22 -10.34
C VAL A 765 -22.05 22.68 -10.62
N GLN A 766 -22.65 22.17 -11.70
CA GLN A 766 -24.03 22.44 -12.04
C GLN A 766 -25.00 21.97 -10.95
N SER A 767 -26.14 22.67 -10.82
CA SER A 767 -27.14 22.39 -9.79
C SER A 767 -27.56 20.92 -9.79
N GLY A 768 -27.47 20.27 -8.63
CA GLY A 768 -27.82 18.85 -8.44
C GLY A 768 -26.68 17.86 -8.70
N GLY A 769 -25.50 18.32 -9.12
CA GLY A 769 -24.30 17.49 -9.23
C GLY A 769 -23.56 17.28 -7.90
N PRO A 770 -22.60 16.33 -7.84
CA PRO A 770 -21.82 16.06 -6.65
C PRO A 770 -20.76 17.13 -6.39
N GLY A 771 -20.30 17.26 -5.13
CA GLY A 771 -19.11 18.05 -4.85
C GLY A 771 -17.85 17.48 -5.52
N ILE A 772 -16.91 18.35 -5.89
CA ILE A 772 -15.59 18.00 -6.42
C ILE A 772 -14.48 18.62 -5.54
N VAL A 773 -13.23 18.29 -5.80
CA VAL A 773 -12.04 19.00 -5.30
C VAL A 773 -11.34 19.64 -6.48
N ALA A 774 -10.81 20.85 -6.30
CA ALA A 774 -10.17 21.59 -7.39
C ALA A 774 -8.85 22.25 -6.97
N GLU A 775 -7.83 22.09 -7.81
CA GLU A 775 -6.51 22.70 -7.72
C GLU A 775 -6.13 23.40 -9.03
N ARG A 776 -5.08 24.22 -9.00
CA ARG A 776 -4.62 25.01 -10.17
C ARG A 776 -3.10 24.95 -10.30
N PRO A 777 -2.57 23.93 -10.99
CA PRO A 777 -1.17 23.93 -11.37
C PRO A 777 -0.92 24.92 -12.52
N MET A 778 0.28 25.48 -12.55
CA MET A 778 0.72 26.36 -13.61
C MET A 778 2.23 26.22 -13.81
N TYR A 779 2.68 26.14 -15.06
CA TYR A 779 4.08 25.99 -15.44
C TYR A 779 4.45 27.11 -16.41
N PHE A 780 5.62 27.72 -16.24
CA PHE A 780 5.96 28.93 -16.97
C PHE A 780 7.45 29.27 -16.98
N SER A 781 7.81 30.08 -17.98
CA SER A 781 9.00 30.90 -17.98
C SER A 781 8.63 32.38 -17.99
N TYR A 782 8.87 33.09 -16.89
CA TYR A 782 8.49 34.48 -16.68
C TYR A 782 9.68 35.32 -16.20
N LYS A 783 10.03 36.38 -16.92
CA LYS A 783 11.14 37.30 -16.58
C LYS A 783 12.47 36.60 -16.25
N GLY A 784 12.76 35.49 -16.94
CA GLY A 784 13.97 34.69 -16.71
C GLY A 784 13.91 33.75 -15.51
N ILE A 785 12.73 33.56 -14.92
CA ILE A 785 12.43 32.57 -13.89
C ILE A 785 11.58 31.48 -14.56
N ALA A 786 12.13 30.28 -14.66
CA ALA A 786 11.41 29.09 -15.11
C ALA A 786 10.96 28.32 -13.87
N SER A 787 9.66 28.09 -13.72
CA SER A 787 9.11 27.38 -12.58
C SER A 787 7.67 26.89 -12.78
N GLY A 788 7.07 26.39 -11.71
CA GLY A 788 5.64 26.15 -11.64
C GLY A 788 5.10 26.40 -10.24
N THR A 789 3.78 26.56 -10.13
CA THR A 789 3.04 26.71 -8.88
C THR A 789 1.80 25.84 -8.91
N ASP A 790 1.25 25.57 -7.74
CA ASP A 790 -0.07 24.96 -7.57
C ASP A 790 -0.70 25.52 -6.30
N VAL A 791 -2.03 25.49 -6.22
CA VAL A 791 -2.77 25.99 -5.08
C VAL A 791 -4.12 25.27 -4.95
N MET A 792 -4.49 24.94 -3.71
CA MET A 792 -5.85 24.51 -3.37
C MET A 792 -6.84 25.66 -3.54
N GLY A 793 -7.92 25.44 -4.28
CA GLY A 793 -8.90 26.49 -4.52
C GLY A 793 -9.60 26.94 -3.23
N ALA A 794 -9.92 28.22 -3.13
CA ALA A 794 -10.78 28.70 -2.06
C ALA A 794 -12.23 28.28 -2.32
N THR A 795 -12.98 27.89 -1.30
CA THR A 795 -14.40 27.51 -1.46
C THR A 795 -15.37 28.65 -1.14
N HIS A 796 -14.88 29.72 -0.52
CA HIS A 796 -15.68 30.87 -0.11
C HIS A 796 -14.89 32.17 -0.23
N PRO A 797 -15.48 33.24 -0.75
CA PRO A 797 -14.88 34.57 -0.70
C PRO A 797 -14.99 35.19 0.70
N GLN A 798 -14.02 36.02 1.07
CA GLN A 798 -13.95 36.75 2.34
C GLN A 798 -13.63 38.22 2.15
N SER A 799 -13.90 39.03 3.17
CA SER A 799 -13.59 40.47 3.16
C SER A 799 -12.21 40.80 3.73
N THR A 800 -11.51 39.83 4.31
CA THR A 800 -10.19 40.06 4.92
C THR A 800 -9.27 38.87 4.69
N TYR A 801 -8.01 39.17 4.36
CA TYR A 801 -6.93 38.20 4.15
C TYR A 801 -5.63 38.69 4.76
N TYR A 802 -4.77 37.76 5.16
CA TYR A 802 -3.48 38.02 5.79
C TYR A 802 -2.40 37.13 5.17
N PHE A 803 -1.23 37.69 4.92
CA PHE A 803 -0.07 37.02 4.36
C PHE A 803 1.13 37.26 5.28
N PRO A 804 1.76 36.20 5.82
CA PRO A 804 2.86 36.36 6.76
C PRO A 804 4.11 36.93 6.09
N SER A 805 4.22 36.77 4.77
CA SER A 805 5.35 37.19 3.96
C SER A 805 4.91 37.63 2.58
N VAL A 806 5.52 38.71 2.13
CA VAL A 806 5.48 39.25 0.77
C VAL A 806 6.89 39.77 0.48
N ASP A 807 7.80 38.86 0.12
CA ASP A 807 9.19 39.22 -0.15
C ASP A 807 9.31 40.00 -1.46
N ALA A 808 9.74 41.27 -1.38
CA ALA A 808 9.96 42.15 -2.52
C ALA A 808 11.44 42.57 -2.67
N ARG A 809 12.39 41.83 -2.07
CA ARG A 809 13.81 42.19 -2.11
C ARG A 809 14.34 42.22 -3.55
N GLU A 810 15.07 43.29 -3.87
CA GLU A 810 15.80 43.46 -5.14
C GLU A 810 17.16 44.11 -4.84
N ASN A 811 18.23 43.31 -4.81
CA ASN A 811 19.56 43.77 -4.36
C ASN A 811 20.72 43.25 -5.22
N GLY A 812 20.44 42.84 -6.46
CA GLY A 812 21.44 42.37 -7.45
C GLY A 812 21.84 40.89 -7.31
N THR A 813 21.73 40.31 -6.11
CA THR A 813 21.85 38.85 -5.88
C THR A 813 20.50 38.16 -5.75
N SER A 814 19.49 38.92 -5.33
CA SER A 814 18.12 38.47 -5.11
C SER A 814 17.16 39.33 -5.94
N THR A 815 16.14 38.70 -6.51
CA THR A 815 15.06 39.36 -7.26
C THR A 815 13.76 38.61 -7.02
N TYR A 816 12.79 39.28 -6.41
CA TYR A 816 11.46 38.75 -6.14
C TYR A 816 10.39 39.58 -6.85
N TYR A 817 9.40 38.91 -7.43
CA TYR A 817 8.22 39.51 -8.04
C TYR A 817 6.95 39.05 -7.31
N PRO A 818 6.64 39.61 -6.13
CA PRO A 818 5.43 39.29 -5.42
C PRO A 818 4.23 40.07 -5.97
N TYR A 819 3.08 39.41 -6.01
CA TYR A 819 1.80 40.03 -6.33
C TYR A 819 0.73 39.63 -5.31
N ILE A 820 -0.26 40.50 -5.14
CA ILE A 820 -1.50 40.18 -4.45
C ILE A 820 -2.59 40.16 -5.51
N THR A 821 -3.00 38.96 -5.91
CA THR A 821 -4.02 38.75 -6.94
C THR A 821 -5.38 38.60 -6.30
N MET A 822 -6.41 39.11 -6.97
CA MET A 822 -7.75 39.23 -6.40
C MET A 822 -8.81 38.89 -7.42
N LEU A 823 -9.87 38.21 -6.98
CA LEU A 823 -11.04 37.87 -7.79
C LEU A 823 -12.32 38.38 -7.12
N ASN A 824 -13.16 39.10 -7.88
CA ASN A 824 -14.50 39.50 -7.43
C ASN A 824 -15.56 38.56 -8.03
N PRO A 825 -16.18 37.66 -7.23
CA PRO A 825 -17.19 36.75 -7.72
C PRO A 825 -18.57 37.40 -7.89
N SER A 826 -18.77 38.64 -7.43
CA SER A 826 -20.04 39.34 -7.59
C SER A 826 -20.32 39.63 -9.07
N SER A 827 -21.52 39.29 -9.54
CA SER A 827 -21.99 39.62 -10.89
C SER A 827 -22.62 41.00 -11.02
N THR A 828 -22.78 41.72 -9.92
CA THR A 828 -23.53 42.99 -9.89
C THR A 828 -22.83 44.15 -9.20
N GLN A 829 -21.86 43.90 -8.32
CA GLN A 829 -21.23 44.94 -7.49
C GLN A 829 -19.71 44.97 -7.66
N SER A 830 -19.15 46.18 -7.69
CA SER A 830 -17.69 46.38 -7.68
C SER A 830 -17.16 46.35 -6.25
N ALA A 831 -16.02 45.71 -6.03
CA ALA A 831 -15.31 45.70 -4.76
C ALA A 831 -14.21 46.76 -4.75
N SER A 832 -14.17 47.63 -3.73
CA SER A 832 -12.99 48.41 -3.37
C SER A 832 -12.15 47.62 -2.35
N VAL A 833 -10.87 47.45 -2.65
CA VAL A 833 -9.91 46.63 -1.90
C VAL A 833 -8.72 47.47 -1.48
N THR A 834 -8.30 47.37 -0.22
CA THR A 834 -7.12 48.03 0.34
C THR A 834 -6.12 46.98 0.82
N VAL A 835 -4.92 46.99 0.25
CA VAL A 835 -3.77 46.20 0.70
C VAL A 835 -2.89 47.07 1.58
N THR A 836 -2.56 46.60 2.77
CA THR A 836 -1.65 47.25 3.72
C THR A 836 -0.39 46.40 3.86
N TYR A 837 0.79 47.01 3.71
CA TYR A 837 2.09 46.34 3.83
C TYR A 837 2.77 46.74 5.13
N TYR A 838 3.22 45.78 5.93
CA TYR A 838 3.84 46.00 7.23
C TYR A 838 5.37 45.87 7.13
N THR A 839 6.07 47.01 7.23
CA THR A 839 7.54 47.11 7.06
C THR A 839 8.32 46.97 8.37
N GLY A 840 7.67 46.53 9.45
CA GLY A 840 8.22 46.47 10.80
C GLY A 840 7.99 47.76 11.58
N SER A 841 7.08 47.71 12.56
CA SER A 841 6.69 48.82 13.45
C SER A 841 5.90 49.97 12.81
N CYS A 842 5.65 49.97 11.48
CA CYS A 842 4.73 50.94 10.89
C CYS A 842 3.33 50.79 11.54
N GLY A 843 2.60 51.90 11.69
CA GLY A 843 1.29 51.92 12.33
C GLY A 843 1.31 51.88 13.86
N LEU A 844 2.45 51.62 14.51
CA LEU A 844 2.58 51.77 15.96
C LEU A 844 2.55 53.26 16.36
N THR A 845 2.25 53.52 17.64
CA THR A 845 2.27 54.89 18.18
C THR A 845 3.65 55.52 17.97
N ASN A 846 3.69 56.75 17.44
CA ASN A 846 4.91 57.48 17.05
C ASN A 846 5.73 56.88 15.90
N GLN A 847 5.14 55.97 15.10
CA GLN A 847 5.73 55.45 13.87
C GLN A 847 4.95 55.93 12.64
N SER A 848 5.54 55.82 11.45
CA SER A 848 4.85 56.15 10.19
C SER A 848 3.68 55.19 9.94
N ALA A 849 2.62 55.67 9.28
CA ALA A 849 1.55 54.79 8.81
C ALA A 849 2.11 53.71 7.86
N CYS A 850 1.53 52.52 7.90
CA CYS A 850 1.91 51.46 6.98
C CYS A 850 1.54 51.84 5.53
N PRO A 851 2.41 51.55 4.55
CA PRO A 851 2.10 51.77 3.14
C PRO A 851 0.84 50.99 2.70
N THR A 852 -0.02 51.64 1.90
CA THR A 852 -1.26 51.03 1.40
C THR A 852 -1.41 51.19 -0.11
N GLN A 853 -2.06 50.22 -0.75
CA GLN A 853 -2.49 50.27 -2.15
C GLN A 853 -3.99 49.98 -2.25
N THR A 854 -4.73 50.77 -3.02
CA THR A 854 -6.16 50.55 -3.26
C THR A 854 -6.40 50.06 -4.69
N VAL A 855 -7.23 49.03 -4.84
CA VAL A 855 -7.64 48.44 -6.12
C VAL A 855 -9.17 48.39 -6.18
N THR A 856 -9.74 48.71 -7.34
CA THR A 856 -11.19 48.57 -7.59
C THR A 856 -11.41 47.42 -8.57
N LEU A 857 -12.22 46.43 -8.16
CA LEU A 857 -12.56 45.25 -8.94
C LEU A 857 -14.00 45.39 -9.45
N ALA A 858 -14.20 45.41 -10.77
CA ALA A 858 -15.54 45.37 -11.36
C ALA A 858 -16.23 44.02 -11.10
N PRO A 859 -17.55 43.90 -11.32
CA PRO A 859 -18.26 42.63 -11.19
C PRO A 859 -17.70 41.57 -12.16
N LEU A 860 -17.43 40.35 -11.70
CA LEU A 860 -16.81 39.26 -12.47
C LEU A 860 -15.48 39.64 -13.13
N HIS A 861 -14.67 40.43 -12.43
CA HIS A 861 -13.30 40.78 -12.85
C HIS A 861 -12.28 40.39 -11.81
N ARG A 862 -11.02 40.30 -12.26
CA ARG A 862 -9.84 40.14 -11.40
C ARG A 862 -9.09 41.46 -11.24
N GLY A 863 -8.11 41.48 -10.36
CA GLY A 863 -7.15 42.58 -10.23
C GLY A 863 -5.88 42.17 -9.49
N THR A 864 -4.89 43.07 -9.50
CA THR A 864 -3.54 42.79 -8.99
C THR A 864 -2.96 43.99 -8.27
N ALA A 865 -2.36 43.77 -7.10
CA ALA A 865 -1.55 44.75 -6.37
C ALA A 865 -0.10 44.23 -6.22
N THR A 866 0.86 45.12 -5.97
CA THR A 866 2.27 44.73 -5.74
C THR A 866 2.99 45.78 -4.88
N PRO A 867 3.79 45.36 -3.88
CA PRO A 867 4.58 46.28 -3.06
C PRO A 867 5.59 47.09 -3.88
N MET A 868 6.01 46.57 -5.03
CA MET A 868 6.91 47.26 -5.96
C MET A 868 6.32 48.56 -6.52
N ALA A 869 4.99 48.66 -6.66
CA ALA A 869 4.32 49.89 -7.10
C ALA A 869 4.49 51.04 -6.09
N LEU A 870 4.75 50.69 -4.82
CA LEU A 870 5.04 51.62 -3.73
C LEU A 870 6.56 51.78 -3.48
N LYS A 871 7.41 51.21 -4.35
CA LYS A 871 8.88 51.18 -4.18
C LYS A 871 9.33 50.51 -2.88
N LEU A 872 8.60 49.51 -2.42
CA LEU A 872 9.00 48.67 -1.28
C LEU A 872 9.83 47.51 -1.80
N TYR A 873 11.14 47.56 -1.56
CA TYR A 873 12.12 46.56 -2.02
C TYR A 873 12.70 45.77 -0.84
N GLN A 874 11.81 45.28 0.03
CA GLN A 874 12.16 44.58 1.27
C GLN A 874 11.11 43.52 1.58
N GLN A 875 11.41 42.65 2.54
CA GLN A 875 10.42 41.75 3.12
C GLN A 875 9.40 42.55 3.93
N VAL A 876 8.14 42.21 3.76
CA VAL A 876 6.99 42.77 4.49
C VAL A 876 5.97 41.65 4.74
N SER A 877 5.08 41.83 5.70
CA SER A 877 3.82 41.07 5.75
C SER A 877 2.70 41.93 5.17
N ALA A 878 1.56 41.35 4.82
CA ALA A 878 0.44 42.10 4.24
C ALA A 878 -0.92 41.69 4.80
N SER A 879 -1.83 42.65 4.86
CA SER A 879 -3.26 42.41 5.09
C SER A 879 -4.10 43.06 4.01
N VAL A 880 -5.17 42.41 3.59
CA VAL A 880 -6.10 42.89 2.57
C VAL A 880 -7.48 43.06 3.18
N GLN A 881 -8.11 44.19 2.92
CA GLN A 881 -9.48 44.51 3.35
C GLN A 881 -10.31 44.86 2.12
N SER A 882 -11.49 44.28 2.01
CA SER A 882 -12.39 44.50 0.88
C SER A 882 -13.80 44.86 1.33
N SER A 883 -14.42 45.79 0.60
CA SER A 883 -15.82 46.19 0.79
C SER A 883 -16.85 45.11 0.41
N LEU A 884 -16.43 44.08 -0.33
CA LEU A 884 -17.22 42.88 -0.65
C LEU A 884 -16.39 41.62 -0.38
N PRO A 885 -17.04 40.47 -0.13
CA PRO A 885 -16.34 39.19 -0.17
C PRO A 885 -15.67 38.96 -1.54
N ILE A 886 -14.36 38.72 -1.53
CA ILE A 886 -13.52 38.43 -2.70
C ILE A 886 -12.63 37.21 -2.39
N VAL A 887 -11.87 36.71 -3.37
CA VAL A 887 -10.78 35.75 -3.12
C VAL A 887 -9.45 36.44 -3.38
N VAL A 888 -8.44 36.15 -2.56
CA VAL A 888 -7.11 36.74 -2.67
C VAL A 888 -6.03 35.67 -2.56
N GLU A 889 -5.11 35.67 -3.52
CA GLU A 889 -3.91 34.83 -3.54
C GLU A 889 -2.66 35.70 -3.57
N ARG A 890 -1.53 35.11 -3.18
CA ARG A 890 -0.21 35.74 -3.24
C ARG A 890 0.78 34.88 -4.00
N PRO A 891 0.93 35.06 -5.32
CA PRO A 891 2.08 34.52 -6.01
C PRO A 891 3.36 35.30 -5.74
N SER A 892 4.46 34.56 -5.74
CA SER A 892 5.80 35.10 -5.75
C SER A 892 6.64 34.33 -6.75
N TYR A 893 7.33 35.05 -7.64
CA TYR A 893 8.32 34.48 -8.55
C TYR A 893 9.68 35.03 -8.17
N PHE A 894 10.66 34.16 -7.93
CA PHE A 894 11.92 34.59 -7.35
C PHE A 894 13.15 33.97 -8.00
N LYS A 895 14.26 34.69 -7.82
CA LYS A 895 15.63 34.23 -8.00
C LYS A 895 16.46 34.75 -6.84
N ASP A 896 17.02 33.87 -6.04
CA ASP A 896 17.87 34.24 -4.89
C ASP A 896 19.09 33.30 -4.80
N ASN A 897 20.13 33.70 -4.09
CA ASN A 897 21.26 32.85 -3.77
C ASN A 897 21.09 32.29 -2.34
N ILE A 898 20.72 31.02 -2.25
CA ILE A 898 20.43 30.30 -1.01
C ILE A 898 21.51 29.21 -0.81
N PRO A 899 22.60 29.48 -0.05
CA PRO A 899 23.75 28.59 0.04
C PRO A 899 23.39 27.17 0.53
N ASN A 900 22.54 27.05 1.55
CA ASN A 900 22.12 25.75 2.09
C ASN A 900 21.27 24.95 1.10
N ALA A 901 20.52 25.63 0.24
CA ALA A 901 19.76 25.00 -0.84
C ALA A 901 20.62 24.65 -2.06
N GLY A 902 21.93 24.98 -2.07
CA GLY A 902 22.83 24.67 -3.18
C GLY A 902 23.22 25.86 -4.06
N GLY A 903 22.91 27.10 -3.68
CA GLY A 903 23.35 28.31 -4.36
C GLY A 903 22.22 29.08 -5.04
N VAL A 904 22.39 29.50 -6.29
CA VAL A 904 21.39 30.29 -7.03
C VAL A 904 20.14 29.46 -7.29
N THR A 905 19.05 29.79 -6.61
CA THR A 905 17.75 29.13 -6.69
C THR A 905 16.76 30.05 -7.41
N THR A 906 16.12 29.54 -8.45
CA THR A 906 14.90 30.10 -9.05
C THR A 906 13.70 29.28 -8.65
N GLY A 907 12.56 29.92 -8.42
CA GLY A 907 11.34 29.22 -8.06
C GLY A 907 10.12 30.13 -8.05
N ALA A 908 8.99 29.55 -7.68
CA ALA A 908 7.76 30.28 -7.47
C ALA A 908 6.87 29.58 -6.46
N ALA A 909 6.03 30.34 -5.77
CA ALA A 909 5.01 29.81 -4.89
C ALA A 909 3.73 30.63 -5.01
N SER A 910 2.59 30.04 -4.68
CA SER A 910 1.30 30.73 -4.60
C SER A 910 0.46 30.13 -3.49
N GLU A 911 -0.23 30.99 -2.75
CA GLU A 911 -1.09 30.57 -1.65
C GLU A 911 -2.35 31.42 -1.59
N VAL A 912 -3.43 30.84 -1.07
CA VAL A 912 -4.61 31.59 -0.63
C VAL A 912 -4.30 32.20 0.74
N GLY A 913 -4.59 33.49 0.92
CA GLY A 913 -4.31 34.16 2.18
C GLY A 913 -5.09 33.57 3.36
N ALA A 914 -4.52 33.65 4.56
CA ALA A 914 -5.24 33.33 5.78
C ALA A 914 -6.41 34.30 5.98
N THR A 915 -7.61 33.80 6.26
CA THR A 915 -8.82 34.63 6.44
C THR A 915 -8.90 35.26 7.83
N SER A 916 -8.11 34.76 8.78
CA SER A 916 -7.95 35.30 10.13
C SER A 916 -6.61 34.89 10.74
N PRO A 917 -6.01 35.69 11.63
CA PRO A 917 -4.89 35.24 12.46
C PRO A 917 -5.37 34.27 13.55
N GLY A 918 -4.52 33.32 13.92
CA GLY A 918 -4.81 32.24 14.87
C GLY A 918 -3.68 32.01 15.86
N THR A 919 -3.95 31.21 16.89
CA THR A 919 -2.98 30.91 17.96
C THR A 919 -2.32 29.54 17.81
N ASP A 920 -2.64 28.79 16.76
CA ASP A 920 -2.16 27.44 16.53
C ASP A 920 -2.16 27.15 15.02
N TRP A 921 -1.07 26.59 14.52
CA TRP A 921 -0.80 26.40 13.09
C TRP A 921 -0.01 25.11 12.88
N LEU A 922 -0.49 24.23 12.00
CA LEU A 922 0.07 22.90 11.78
C LEU A 922 0.57 22.75 10.34
N PHE A 923 1.62 21.96 10.16
CA PHE A 923 2.25 21.70 8.86
C PHE A 923 2.82 20.27 8.81
N ALA A 924 2.53 19.51 7.75
CA ALA A 924 2.88 18.09 7.65
C ALA A 924 4.18 17.80 6.87
N GLU A 925 4.55 18.67 5.93
CA GLU A 925 5.80 18.65 5.18
C GLU A 925 6.99 19.02 6.09
N GLY A 926 8.19 19.12 5.53
CA GLY A 926 9.38 19.76 6.08
C GLY A 926 10.61 18.90 5.86
N TYR A 927 11.66 19.50 5.31
CA TYR A 927 12.91 18.82 5.01
C TYR A 927 14.11 19.77 5.06
N THR A 928 15.12 19.39 5.83
CA THR A 928 16.33 20.18 6.11
C THR A 928 17.62 19.49 5.64
N GLY A 929 17.49 18.43 4.83
CA GLY A 929 18.62 17.71 4.27
C GLY A 929 19.41 18.52 3.23
N ALA A 930 20.45 17.89 2.67
CA ALA A 930 21.32 18.55 1.70
C ALA A 930 20.50 19.07 0.49
N GLY A 931 20.76 20.33 0.11
CA GLY A 931 20.08 20.98 -1.01
C GLY A 931 18.75 21.63 -0.62
N PHE A 932 18.43 21.75 0.67
CA PHE A 932 17.19 22.40 1.15
C PHE A 932 17.47 23.50 2.18
N GLN A 933 16.62 24.53 2.16
CA GLN A 933 16.49 25.53 3.22
C GLN A 933 15.02 25.73 3.54
N GLU A 934 14.62 25.48 4.79
CA GLU A 934 13.27 25.63 5.30
C GLU A 934 13.20 26.80 6.30
N TYR A 935 12.14 27.58 6.21
CA TYR A 935 11.76 28.62 7.15
C TYR A 935 10.30 28.46 7.55
N LEU A 936 9.98 28.81 8.80
CA LEU A 936 8.62 29.17 9.20
C LEU A 936 8.53 30.69 9.28
N GLU A 937 7.60 31.27 8.55
CA GLU A 937 7.36 32.71 8.48
C GLU A 937 6.21 33.06 9.43
N LEU A 938 6.48 33.81 10.49
CA LEU A 938 5.49 34.17 11.50
C LEU A 938 5.23 35.66 11.44
N ALA A 939 3.98 36.08 11.24
CA ALA A 939 3.58 37.48 11.24
C ALA A 939 2.52 37.80 12.29
N ASN A 940 2.74 38.92 12.98
CA ASN A 940 1.86 39.43 14.00
C ASN A 940 1.26 40.76 13.55
N PHE A 941 -0.06 40.78 13.36
CA PHE A 941 -0.83 41.95 12.95
C PHE A 941 -1.42 42.72 14.15
N GLY A 942 -1.05 42.33 15.38
CA GLY A 942 -1.42 43.01 16.62
C GLY A 942 -0.42 44.10 17.02
N ASN A 943 -0.87 44.98 17.91
CA ASN A 943 -0.10 46.13 18.42
C ASN A 943 0.86 45.79 19.56
N SER A 944 1.05 44.51 19.90
CA SER A 944 1.95 44.04 20.94
C SER A 944 2.68 42.79 20.46
N ALA A 945 3.93 42.60 20.89
CA ALA A 945 4.70 41.42 20.51
C ALA A 945 4.01 40.13 20.99
N ALA A 946 4.05 39.09 20.16
CA ALA A 946 3.51 37.78 20.47
C ALA A 946 4.63 36.81 20.86
N SER A 947 4.40 35.98 21.87
CA SER A 947 5.29 34.86 22.21
C SER A 947 4.72 33.60 21.57
N ALA A 948 5.48 32.99 20.66
CA ALA A 948 5.13 31.75 19.99
C ALA A 948 6.10 30.61 20.36
N THR A 949 5.63 29.38 20.23
CA THR A 949 6.40 28.15 20.42
C THR A 949 6.35 27.37 19.12
N VAL A 950 7.49 27.19 18.47
CA VAL A 950 7.66 26.32 17.32
C VAL A 950 8.01 24.93 17.81
N THR A 951 7.16 23.95 17.55
CA THR A 951 7.40 22.54 17.85
C THR A 951 7.70 21.81 16.55
N LEU A 952 8.89 21.23 16.43
CA LEU A 952 9.29 20.37 15.33
C LEU A 952 9.08 18.91 15.75
N GLU A 953 8.37 18.13 14.95
CA GLU A 953 8.09 16.71 15.16
C GLU A 953 8.78 15.89 14.05
N TYR A 954 9.71 15.02 14.45
CA TYR A 954 10.56 14.27 13.54
C TYR A 954 9.95 12.90 13.19
N ASP A 955 10.38 12.31 12.07
CA ASP A 955 9.94 10.97 11.62
C ASP A 955 10.40 9.80 12.52
N ASN A 956 11.32 10.05 13.44
CA ASN A 956 11.74 9.09 14.47
C ASN A 956 10.87 9.14 15.74
N GLY A 957 9.81 9.96 15.76
CA GLY A 957 8.91 10.12 16.90
C GLY A 957 9.40 11.05 18.02
N HIS A 958 10.57 11.69 17.85
CA HIS A 958 11.09 12.70 18.77
C HIS A 958 10.67 14.11 18.39
N ARG A 959 10.77 15.06 19.33
CA ARG A 959 10.35 16.44 19.09
C ARG A 959 11.18 17.49 19.82
N GLN A 960 11.17 18.68 19.27
CA GLN A 960 11.89 19.85 19.79
C GLN A 960 10.97 21.08 19.78
N ALA A 961 10.85 21.77 20.92
CA ALA A 961 10.04 22.98 21.07
C ALA A 961 10.92 24.20 21.39
N ILE A 962 10.77 25.28 20.61
CA ILE A 962 11.56 26.51 20.71
C ILE A 962 10.63 27.73 20.85
N ASN A 963 10.89 28.57 21.84
CA ASN A 963 10.16 29.82 22.03
C ASN A 963 10.76 30.94 21.16
N VAL A 964 9.90 31.67 20.45
CA VAL A 964 10.25 32.81 19.61
C VAL A 964 9.35 34.00 19.90
N SER A 965 9.86 35.22 19.71
CA SER A 965 9.09 36.46 19.88
C SER A 965 8.81 37.07 18.51
N VAL A 966 7.54 37.26 18.17
CA VAL A 966 7.09 37.88 16.92
C VAL A 966 6.74 39.36 17.20
N PRO A 967 7.48 40.34 16.64
CA PRO A 967 7.26 41.76 16.90
C PRO A 967 5.85 42.24 16.58
N ALA A 968 5.37 43.27 17.27
CA ALA A 968 4.09 43.93 16.95
C ALA A 968 4.13 44.52 15.53
N LEU A 969 3.06 44.33 14.75
CA LEU A 969 2.95 44.79 13.36
C LEU A 969 4.21 44.44 12.55
N GLY A 970 4.69 43.20 12.71
CA GLY A 970 5.96 42.72 12.17
C GLY A 970 5.94 41.22 11.91
N HIS A 971 7.05 40.72 11.37
CA HIS A 971 7.22 39.31 11.03
C HIS A 971 8.64 38.83 11.37
N ILE A 972 8.82 37.51 11.43
CA ILE A 972 10.12 36.85 11.58
C ILE A 972 10.20 35.62 10.67
N TYR A 973 11.42 35.23 10.32
CA TYR A 973 11.74 33.95 9.68
C TYR A 973 12.45 33.07 10.70
N PHE A 974 11.81 31.98 11.08
CA PHE A 974 12.42 30.96 11.93
C PHE A 974 13.15 29.94 11.05
N ASP A 975 14.47 29.87 11.17
CA ASP A 975 15.34 28.97 10.39
C ASP A 975 15.29 27.55 10.95
N VAL A 976 14.58 26.66 10.24
CA VAL A 976 14.38 25.26 10.66
C VAL A 976 15.68 24.46 10.48
N ASN A 977 16.48 24.74 9.45
CA ASN A 977 17.79 24.09 9.26
C ASN A 977 18.76 24.44 10.40
N HIS A 978 18.76 25.69 10.87
CA HIS A 978 19.56 26.06 12.04
C HIS A 978 19.05 25.35 13.29
N ALA A 979 17.73 25.34 13.53
CA ALA A 979 17.14 24.65 14.67
C ALA A 979 17.46 23.15 14.68
N ASN A 980 17.52 22.51 13.51
CA ASN A 980 17.87 21.10 13.36
C ASN A 980 19.37 20.84 13.57
N SER A 981 20.24 21.63 12.94
CA SER A 981 21.70 21.45 13.03
C SER A 981 22.30 21.92 14.37
N SER A 982 21.58 22.78 15.09
CA SER A 982 21.94 23.28 16.42
C SER A 982 20.72 23.21 17.36
N PRO A 983 20.33 21.99 17.81
CA PRO A 983 19.14 21.82 18.65
C PRO A 983 19.18 22.66 19.92
N SER A 984 18.06 23.31 20.23
CA SER A 984 17.87 24.20 21.37
C SER A 984 16.42 24.15 21.87
N GLY A 985 16.14 24.80 22.99
CA GLY A 985 14.80 24.79 23.59
C GLY A 985 14.56 23.54 24.43
N THR A 986 13.35 22.98 24.34
CA THR A 986 12.93 21.79 25.10
C THR A 986 12.78 20.61 24.16
N CYS A 987 13.47 19.51 24.43
CA CYS A 987 13.33 18.25 23.71
C CYS A 987 12.67 17.21 24.61
N ASP A 988 11.93 16.27 24.01
CA ASP A 988 11.33 15.14 24.71
C ASP A 988 12.39 14.16 25.25
N VAL A 989 13.54 14.08 24.57
CA VAL A 989 14.73 13.32 24.98
C VAL A 989 15.97 14.22 25.03
N SER A 990 16.96 13.81 25.84
CA SER A 990 18.23 14.53 26.00
C SER A 990 19.42 13.59 25.73
N PRO A 991 20.31 13.92 24.77
CA PRO A 991 20.24 15.05 23.83
C PRO A 991 19.08 14.92 22.84
N CYS A 992 18.70 16.04 22.21
CA CYS A 992 17.67 16.06 21.16
C CYS A 992 18.04 15.10 20.03
N GLN A 993 17.08 14.29 19.59
CA GLN A 993 17.27 13.33 18.50
C GLN A 993 16.53 13.81 17.27
N THR A 994 17.19 14.63 16.46
CA THR A 994 16.60 15.24 15.27
C THR A 994 16.86 14.41 14.02
N THR A 995 16.02 14.60 13.00
CA THR A 995 16.23 14.02 11.67
C THR A 995 16.07 15.11 10.60
N ASN A 996 16.35 14.77 9.35
CA ASN A 996 16.23 15.74 8.26
C ASN A 996 14.77 16.00 7.86
N THR A 997 13.80 15.19 8.29
CA THR A 997 12.38 15.40 7.98
C THR A 997 11.62 15.82 9.23
N SER A 998 10.80 16.87 9.15
CA SER A 998 10.11 17.40 10.33
C SER A 998 8.82 18.12 9.99
N SER A 999 7.71 17.76 10.64
CA SER A 999 6.46 18.52 10.66
C SER A 999 6.59 19.62 11.71
N ALA A 1000 5.69 20.59 11.67
CA ALA A 1000 5.70 21.70 12.61
C ALA A 1000 4.32 21.96 13.21
N GLU A 1001 4.31 22.36 14.48
CA GLU A 1001 3.16 22.94 15.18
C GLU A 1001 3.61 24.26 15.82
N VAL A 1002 2.99 25.38 15.45
CA VAL A 1002 3.31 26.71 15.99
C VAL A 1002 2.16 27.23 16.83
N THR A 1003 2.33 27.19 18.15
CA THR A 1003 1.37 27.75 19.10
C THR A 1003 1.79 29.15 19.55
N SER A 1004 0.84 30.05 19.82
CA SER A 1004 1.13 31.44 20.17
C SER A 1004 0.20 31.98 21.26
N GLY A 1005 0.75 32.79 22.15
CA GLY A 1005 -0.02 33.51 23.18
C GLY A 1005 -0.89 34.65 22.63
N ALA A 1006 -0.74 35.02 21.36
CA ALA A 1006 -1.58 36.00 20.66
C ALA A 1006 -1.79 35.58 19.19
N PRO A 1007 -2.89 36.02 18.54
CA PRO A 1007 -3.16 35.66 17.14
C PRO A 1007 -2.06 36.13 16.18
N ILE A 1008 -1.50 35.20 15.42
CA ILE A 1008 -0.50 35.40 14.37
C ILE A 1008 -0.91 34.64 13.10
N VAL A 1009 -0.20 34.85 11.99
CA VAL A 1009 -0.32 34.00 10.80
C VAL A 1009 1.03 33.33 10.56
N VAL A 1010 1.00 32.07 10.16
CA VAL A 1010 2.20 31.28 9.92
C VAL A 1010 2.13 30.61 8.56
N ALA A 1011 3.21 30.71 7.78
CA ALA A 1011 3.43 29.93 6.58
C ALA A 1011 4.78 29.19 6.68
N ARG A 1012 4.91 28.10 5.92
CA ARG A 1012 6.16 27.42 5.68
C ARG A 1012 6.69 27.85 4.33
N LEU A 1013 7.97 28.17 4.26
CA LEU A 1013 8.71 28.47 3.03
C LEU A 1013 9.88 27.50 2.90
N MET A 1014 10.02 26.87 1.74
CA MET A 1014 11.14 25.99 1.43
C MET A 1014 11.80 26.40 0.12
N TYR A 1015 13.14 26.42 0.11
CA TYR A 1015 13.96 26.54 -1.09
C TYR A 1015 14.72 25.24 -1.31
N PHE A 1016 14.88 24.80 -2.56
CA PHE A 1016 15.57 23.55 -2.84
C PHE A 1016 16.31 23.51 -4.17
N HIS A 1017 17.33 22.65 -4.22
CA HIS A 1017 17.79 21.96 -5.42
C HIS A 1017 17.58 20.46 -5.22
N TYR A 1018 16.57 19.91 -5.89
CA TYR A 1018 16.09 18.56 -5.64
C TYR A 1018 16.68 17.52 -6.62
N GLY A 1019 17.03 16.35 -6.07
CA GLY A 1019 17.48 15.17 -6.80
C GLY A 1019 18.83 15.34 -7.53
N SER A 1020 19.26 14.28 -8.23
CA SER A 1020 20.51 14.28 -9.01
C SER A 1020 20.50 15.28 -10.18
N ASN A 1021 19.32 15.68 -10.61
CA ASN A 1021 19.13 16.64 -11.70
C ASN A 1021 19.17 18.11 -11.22
N HIS A 1022 19.38 18.34 -9.91
CA HIS A 1022 19.44 19.68 -9.31
C HIS A 1022 18.24 20.56 -9.71
N ILE A 1023 17.02 20.03 -9.55
CA ILE A 1023 15.79 20.76 -9.85
C ILE A 1023 15.67 21.92 -8.87
N SER A 1024 15.90 23.14 -9.35
CA SER A 1024 15.75 24.36 -8.56
C SER A 1024 14.27 24.68 -8.35
N GLY A 1025 13.89 25.09 -7.14
CA GLY A 1025 12.55 25.56 -6.85
C GLY A 1025 12.38 26.10 -5.44
N GLY A 1026 11.13 26.42 -5.11
CA GLY A 1026 10.71 26.61 -3.73
C GLY A 1026 9.20 26.50 -3.61
N THR A 1027 8.73 26.28 -2.40
CA THR A 1027 7.32 26.13 -2.05
C THR A 1027 6.99 27.06 -0.89
N GLU A 1028 5.73 27.47 -0.81
CA GLU A 1028 5.24 28.26 0.30
C GLU A 1028 3.79 27.89 0.57
N THR A 1029 3.43 27.61 1.82
CA THR A 1029 2.08 27.17 2.20
C THR A 1029 1.71 27.73 3.56
N VAL A 1030 0.53 28.36 3.64
CA VAL A 1030 -0.09 28.76 4.91
C VAL A 1030 -0.50 27.51 5.68
N GLY A 1031 -0.15 27.45 6.96
CA GLY A 1031 -0.43 26.27 7.78
C GLY A 1031 -1.92 26.05 8.02
N GLU A 1032 -2.27 24.85 8.44
CA GLU A 1032 -3.63 24.58 8.91
C GLU A 1032 -3.87 25.29 10.24
N ALA A 1033 -4.85 26.20 10.27
CA ALA A 1033 -5.27 26.85 11.50
C ALA A 1033 -5.83 25.80 12.48
N GLY A 1034 -5.18 25.66 13.64
CA GLY A 1034 -5.39 24.59 14.62
C GLY A 1034 -6.07 25.02 15.92
N PRO A 1035 -6.28 24.08 16.87
CA PRO A 1035 -5.66 22.75 16.94
C PRO A 1035 -6.19 21.73 15.94
N ALA A 1036 -5.42 20.68 15.69
CA ALA A 1036 -5.72 19.64 14.71
C ALA A 1036 -7.12 19.07 14.94
N SER A 1037 -8.00 19.22 13.95
CA SER A 1037 -9.43 18.92 14.09
C SER A 1037 -9.98 18.01 13.00
N ASN A 1038 -9.22 17.80 11.92
CA ASN A 1038 -9.66 17.04 10.75
C ASN A 1038 -9.06 15.63 10.72
N SER A 1039 -9.78 14.72 10.07
CA SER A 1039 -9.37 13.33 9.87
C SER A 1039 -9.37 12.93 8.39
N VAL A 1040 -9.76 13.86 7.51
CA VAL A 1040 -9.92 13.60 6.07
C VAL A 1040 -9.44 14.80 5.27
N TYR A 1041 -8.64 14.54 4.24
CA TYR A 1041 -8.07 15.54 3.34
C TYR A 1041 -8.24 15.05 1.89
N ALA A 1042 -8.35 15.99 0.95
CA ALA A 1042 -8.38 15.65 -0.47
C ALA A 1042 -7.53 16.61 -1.31
N PHE A 1043 -7.00 16.08 -2.42
CA PHE A 1043 -6.07 16.71 -3.34
C PHE A 1043 -6.45 16.33 -4.78
N ALA A 1044 -6.69 17.30 -5.65
CA ALA A 1044 -7.06 17.12 -7.05
C ALA A 1044 -5.86 17.09 -8.03
N GLU A 1045 -4.74 17.70 -7.67
CA GLU A 1045 -3.51 17.69 -8.49
C GLU A 1045 -2.63 16.47 -8.16
N GLY A 1046 -1.84 16.04 -9.14
CA GLY A 1046 -0.86 14.96 -9.02
C GLY A 1046 -0.44 14.39 -10.38
N TYR A 1047 0.85 14.09 -10.52
CA TYR A 1047 1.42 13.50 -11.73
C TYR A 1047 2.67 12.68 -11.41
N THR A 1048 2.78 11.49 -11.98
CA THR A 1048 3.86 10.53 -11.61
C THR A 1048 4.80 10.14 -12.74
N ALA A 1049 4.63 10.72 -13.93
CA ALA A 1049 5.47 10.39 -15.09
C ALA A 1049 6.71 11.28 -15.23
N GLY A 1050 7.74 10.73 -15.85
CA GLY A 1050 8.93 11.49 -16.26
C GLY A 1050 9.71 12.07 -15.08
N SER A 1051 9.81 13.38 -15.02
CA SER A 1051 10.57 14.13 -14.00
C SER A 1051 9.76 14.45 -12.75
N PHE A 1052 8.46 14.18 -12.74
CA PHE A 1052 7.59 14.46 -11.61
C PHE A 1052 7.80 13.43 -10.51
N GLN A 1053 7.98 13.90 -9.28
CA GLN A 1053 8.09 13.08 -8.08
C GLN A 1053 7.12 13.62 -7.05
N GLU A 1054 6.08 12.84 -6.79
CA GLU A 1054 4.97 13.22 -5.94
C GLU A 1054 5.05 12.50 -4.61
N TYR A 1055 4.81 13.26 -3.55
CA TYR A 1055 4.88 12.82 -2.17
C TYR A 1055 3.63 13.25 -1.42
N LEU A 1056 3.21 12.44 -0.47
CA LEU A 1056 2.22 12.81 0.53
C LEU A 1056 2.89 12.85 1.89
N THR A 1057 2.74 13.95 2.61
CA THR A 1057 3.27 14.12 3.95
C THR A 1057 2.14 14.14 4.95
N LEU A 1058 2.32 13.42 6.05
CA LEU A 1058 1.31 13.21 7.07
C LEU A 1058 1.89 13.57 8.43
N GLN A 1059 1.22 14.43 9.18
CA GLN A 1059 1.53 14.70 10.58
C GLN A 1059 0.42 14.11 11.45
N ASN A 1060 0.82 13.36 12.47
CA ASN A 1060 -0.07 12.90 13.52
C ASN A 1060 0.17 13.72 14.79
N PRO A 1061 -0.63 14.77 15.03
CA PRO A 1061 -0.51 15.62 16.20
C PRO A 1061 -1.15 15.00 17.45
N THR A 1062 -1.61 13.75 17.41
CA THR A 1062 -2.25 13.09 18.56
C THR A 1062 -1.23 12.33 19.42
N THR A 1063 -1.69 11.81 20.56
CA THR A 1063 -0.88 10.99 21.46
C THR A 1063 -0.97 9.48 21.18
N THR A 1064 -1.67 9.09 20.12
CA THR A 1064 -1.86 7.69 19.70
C THR A 1064 -1.41 7.53 18.26
N ALA A 1065 -0.92 6.36 17.87
CA ALA A 1065 -0.66 6.09 16.45
C ALA A 1065 -1.99 6.07 15.67
N GLU A 1066 -1.97 6.56 14.44
CA GLU A 1066 -3.15 6.65 13.58
C GLU A 1066 -2.94 5.86 12.29
N THR A 1067 -3.87 4.95 11.98
CA THR A 1067 -3.93 4.31 10.67
C THR A 1067 -4.62 5.23 9.68
N VAL A 1068 -3.94 5.50 8.57
CA VAL A 1068 -4.36 6.42 7.52
C VAL A 1068 -4.50 5.65 6.20
N ALA A 1069 -5.71 5.66 5.64
CA ALA A 1069 -5.96 5.18 4.30
C ALA A 1069 -5.71 6.31 3.29
N ILE A 1070 -4.96 5.99 2.24
CA ILE A 1070 -4.64 6.86 1.11
C ILE A 1070 -5.31 6.24 -0.11
N THR A 1071 -6.33 6.92 -0.63
CA THR A 1071 -7.02 6.51 -1.85
C THR A 1071 -6.51 7.34 -3.00
N LEU A 1072 -6.04 6.67 -4.05
CA LEU A 1072 -5.50 7.31 -5.25
C LEU A 1072 -6.51 7.14 -6.37
N PHE A 1073 -7.00 8.25 -6.92
CA PHE A 1073 -7.87 8.27 -8.08
C PHE A 1073 -7.05 8.61 -9.31
N THR A 1074 -7.03 7.70 -10.27
CA THR A 1074 -6.31 7.83 -11.54
C THR A 1074 -7.32 7.84 -12.69
N ASP A 1075 -6.81 7.84 -13.92
CA ASP A 1075 -7.66 7.73 -15.11
C ASP A 1075 -8.16 6.29 -15.31
N GLY A 1076 -9.36 6.00 -14.80
CA GLY A 1076 -10.09 4.75 -15.02
C GLY A 1076 -10.07 3.75 -13.87
N TYR A 1077 -9.24 3.96 -12.84
CA TYR A 1077 -9.12 3.05 -11.69
C TYR A 1077 -8.90 3.78 -10.36
N VAL A 1078 -9.07 3.04 -9.26
CA VAL A 1078 -8.88 3.53 -7.89
C VAL A 1078 -7.96 2.57 -7.16
N LEU A 1079 -6.91 3.11 -6.55
CA LEU A 1079 -5.97 2.35 -5.71
C LEU A 1079 -6.16 2.74 -4.25
N GLN A 1080 -5.74 1.86 -3.35
CA GLN A 1080 -5.71 2.15 -1.92
C GLN A 1080 -4.41 1.65 -1.30
N GLN A 1081 -3.80 2.52 -0.50
CA GLN A 1081 -2.69 2.20 0.39
C GLN A 1081 -3.12 2.50 1.83
N GLN A 1082 -2.61 1.74 2.79
CA GLN A 1082 -2.70 2.11 4.20
C GLN A 1082 -1.30 2.36 4.76
N VAL A 1083 -1.19 3.37 5.61
CA VAL A 1083 0.04 3.71 6.35
C VAL A 1083 -0.30 4.03 7.79
N VAL A 1084 0.65 3.89 8.70
CA VAL A 1084 0.44 4.24 10.12
C VAL A 1084 1.44 5.27 10.56
N VAL A 1085 0.90 6.38 11.04
CA VAL A 1085 1.67 7.51 11.51
C VAL A 1085 1.74 7.44 13.03
N ALA A 1086 2.96 7.30 13.58
CA ALA A 1086 3.17 7.24 15.02
C ALA A 1086 2.65 8.52 15.73
N ALA A 1087 2.33 8.40 17.03
CA ALA A 1087 1.90 9.54 17.83
C ALA A 1087 2.95 10.67 17.83
N LYS A 1088 2.51 11.93 17.74
CA LYS A 1088 3.39 13.13 17.78
C LYS A 1088 4.57 13.03 16.82
N SER A 1089 4.30 12.52 15.62
CA SER A 1089 5.28 12.20 14.60
C SER A 1089 4.73 12.51 13.21
N ARG A 1090 5.58 12.38 12.21
CA ARG A 1090 5.22 12.46 10.80
C ARG A 1090 5.56 11.21 10.01
N GLN A 1091 5.04 11.13 8.78
CA GLN A 1091 5.43 10.17 7.76
C GLN A 1091 5.36 10.81 6.36
N THR A 1092 6.24 10.37 5.46
CA THR A 1092 6.17 10.71 4.02
C THR A 1092 5.89 9.43 3.22
N VAL A 1093 4.97 9.51 2.27
CA VAL A 1093 4.64 8.43 1.33
C VAL A 1093 5.04 8.87 -0.08
N PHE A 1094 5.85 8.05 -0.76
CA PHE A 1094 6.24 8.31 -2.15
C PHE A 1094 5.21 7.69 -3.09
N ILE A 1095 4.56 8.50 -3.93
CA ILE A 1095 3.40 8.07 -4.71
C ILE A 1095 3.80 7.37 -6.02
N ASN A 1096 4.91 7.77 -6.64
CA ASN A 1096 5.31 7.21 -7.94
C ASN A 1096 5.46 5.67 -7.96
N PRO A 1097 6.09 5.01 -6.97
CA PRO A 1097 6.24 3.55 -6.99
C PRO A 1097 4.91 2.79 -6.92
N ILE A 1098 3.84 3.45 -6.46
CA ILE A 1098 2.49 2.89 -6.38
C ILE A 1098 1.80 3.02 -7.74
N VAL A 1099 1.86 4.21 -8.37
CA VAL A 1099 1.09 4.52 -9.58
C VAL A 1099 1.81 4.10 -10.86
N VAL A 1100 3.12 4.32 -10.98
CA VAL A 1100 3.88 4.15 -12.24
C VAL A 1100 3.78 2.74 -12.82
N PRO A 1101 3.94 1.65 -12.03
CA PRO A 1101 3.84 0.29 -12.60
C PRO A 1101 2.47 0.04 -13.25
N ILE A 1102 1.40 0.47 -12.57
CA ILE A 1102 0.02 0.30 -12.99
C ILE A 1102 -0.30 1.20 -14.19
N ALA A 1103 0.05 2.48 -14.13
CA ALA A 1103 -0.10 3.43 -15.22
C ALA A 1103 0.62 3.00 -16.51
N THR A 1104 1.77 2.33 -16.37
CA THR A 1104 2.53 1.79 -17.50
C THR A 1104 1.84 0.57 -18.10
N ALA A 1105 1.27 -0.29 -17.26
CA ALA A 1105 0.51 -1.47 -17.70
C ALA A 1105 -0.78 -1.07 -18.44
N TYR A 1106 -1.51 -0.08 -17.91
CA TYR A 1106 -2.76 0.44 -18.47
C TYR A 1106 -2.59 1.80 -19.13
N ASN A 1107 -1.61 1.90 -20.02
CA ASN A 1107 -1.37 3.16 -20.71
C ASN A 1107 -2.39 3.44 -21.82
N ASN A 1108 -3.69 3.29 -21.52
CA ASN A 1108 -4.79 3.43 -22.46
C ASN A 1108 -4.96 4.87 -22.92
N ASN A 1109 -4.57 5.84 -22.08
CA ASN A 1109 -4.76 7.26 -22.32
C ASN A 1109 -3.44 8.07 -22.33
N GLY A 1110 -2.32 7.40 -22.62
CA GLY A 1110 -1.02 8.06 -22.75
C GLY A 1110 -0.57 8.72 -21.45
N SER A 1111 -0.18 10.00 -21.53
CA SER A 1111 0.26 10.75 -20.37
C SER A 1111 -0.77 10.78 -19.22
N LYS A 1112 -2.07 10.65 -19.51
CA LYS A 1112 -3.15 10.72 -18.51
C LYS A 1112 -3.14 9.57 -17.51
N SER A 1113 -2.62 8.42 -17.90
CA SER A 1113 -2.55 7.22 -17.04
C SER A 1113 -1.73 7.46 -15.76
N PHE A 1114 -0.86 8.48 -15.79
CA PHE A 1114 0.03 8.88 -14.69
C PHE A 1114 -0.50 10.06 -13.86
N GLU A 1115 -1.64 10.64 -14.25
CA GLU A 1115 -2.33 11.67 -13.47
C GLU A 1115 -2.99 11.03 -12.25
N VAL A 1116 -2.79 11.61 -11.08
CA VAL A 1116 -3.30 11.09 -9.81
C VAL A 1116 -3.89 12.21 -8.96
N SER A 1117 -4.86 11.85 -8.15
CA SER A 1117 -5.46 12.71 -7.12
C SER A 1117 -5.69 11.84 -5.88
N LEU A 1118 -5.73 12.44 -4.71
CA LEU A 1118 -5.59 11.73 -3.44
C LEU A 1118 -6.75 12.07 -2.50
N THR A 1119 -7.25 11.07 -1.79
CA THR A 1119 -8.02 11.26 -0.55
C THR A 1119 -7.29 10.57 0.58
N VAL A 1120 -7.10 11.28 1.69
CA VAL A 1120 -6.45 10.79 2.90
C VAL A 1120 -7.50 10.70 3.99
N GLN A 1121 -7.60 9.57 4.67
CA GLN A 1121 -8.56 9.35 5.75
C GLN A 1121 -7.91 8.60 6.92
N ALA A 1122 -7.86 9.22 8.09
CA ALA A 1122 -7.52 8.53 9.33
C ALA A 1122 -8.71 7.67 9.79
N LEU A 1123 -8.48 6.38 10.05
CA LEU A 1123 -9.52 5.38 10.32
C LEU A 1123 -9.86 5.23 11.81
N GLY A 1124 -9.04 5.82 12.69
CA GLY A 1124 -9.24 5.82 14.15
C GLY A 1124 -10.49 6.61 14.58
N THR A 1125 -11.14 6.19 15.66
CA THR A 1125 -12.28 6.92 16.22
C THR A 1125 -11.79 8.21 16.88
N GLY A 1126 -12.21 9.36 16.36
CA GLY A 1126 -11.70 10.66 16.83
C GLY A 1126 -10.28 10.98 16.34
N ALA A 1127 -9.75 10.18 15.40
CA ALA A 1127 -8.43 10.38 14.82
C ALA A 1127 -8.26 11.78 14.27
N LYS A 1128 -7.02 12.27 14.31
CA LYS A 1128 -6.60 13.51 13.70
C LYS A 1128 -5.35 13.27 12.90
N ILE A 1129 -5.30 13.86 11.71
CA ILE A 1129 -4.13 13.88 10.86
C ILE A 1129 -4.07 15.25 10.21
N VAL A 1130 -2.89 15.69 9.80
CA VAL A 1130 -2.70 16.83 8.90
C VAL A 1130 -1.97 16.30 7.67
N ALA A 1131 -2.38 16.72 6.48
CA ALA A 1131 -1.84 16.21 5.23
C ALA A 1131 -1.48 17.34 4.26
N GLU A 1132 -0.26 17.28 3.73
CA GLU A 1132 0.30 18.17 2.71
C GLU A 1132 0.86 17.35 1.54
N ARG A 1133 0.80 17.87 0.31
CA ARG A 1133 1.25 17.16 -0.89
C ARG A 1133 2.38 17.91 -1.62
N PRO A 1134 3.65 17.63 -1.26
CA PRO A 1134 4.81 18.04 -2.04
C PRO A 1134 4.90 17.34 -3.39
N MET A 1135 5.31 18.09 -4.41
CA MET A 1135 5.69 17.55 -5.70
C MET A 1135 6.90 18.30 -6.25
N TYR A 1136 7.88 17.58 -6.77
CA TYR A 1136 9.06 18.15 -7.43
C TYR A 1136 9.07 17.74 -8.90
N PHE A 1137 9.35 18.67 -9.80
CA PHE A 1137 9.23 18.41 -11.23
C PHE A 1137 10.18 19.22 -12.09
N ASN A 1138 10.36 18.76 -13.32
CA ASN A 1138 10.89 19.56 -14.41
C ASN A 1138 9.95 19.44 -15.61
N PHE A 1139 9.05 20.40 -15.76
CA PHE A 1139 8.03 20.38 -16.80
C PHE A 1139 8.57 21.05 -18.07
N HIS A 1140 8.94 20.25 -19.06
CA HIS A 1140 9.44 20.74 -20.37
C HIS A 1140 10.59 21.75 -20.28
N GLY A 1141 11.45 21.65 -19.26
CA GLY A 1141 12.56 22.58 -19.03
C GLY A 1141 12.30 23.62 -17.95
N ASP A 1142 11.09 23.66 -17.38
CA ASP A 1142 10.72 24.51 -16.24
C ASP A 1142 10.88 23.72 -14.92
N PRO A 1143 11.99 23.90 -14.17
CA PRO A 1143 12.20 23.21 -12.90
C PRO A 1143 11.38 23.86 -11.79
N GLY A 1144 10.83 23.06 -10.88
CA GLY A 1144 10.11 23.60 -9.74
C GLY A 1144 9.63 22.53 -8.78
N GLY A 1145 8.75 22.97 -7.90
CA GLY A 1145 7.99 22.09 -7.04
C GLY A 1145 6.85 22.86 -6.39
N THR A 1146 5.90 22.12 -5.87
CA THR A 1146 4.67 22.63 -5.26
C THR A 1146 4.44 21.92 -3.94
N ASP A 1147 3.77 22.60 -3.03
CA ASP A 1147 3.21 22.04 -1.80
C ASP A 1147 1.83 22.68 -1.62
N VAL A 1148 0.89 21.91 -1.10
CA VAL A 1148 -0.47 22.34 -0.80
C VAL A 1148 -0.96 21.60 0.44
N LEU A 1149 -1.63 22.33 1.34
CA LEU A 1149 -2.44 21.73 2.39
C LEU A 1149 -3.73 21.16 1.79
N GLY A 1150 -4.07 19.92 2.13
CA GLY A 1150 -5.25 19.26 1.59
C GLY A 1150 -6.57 19.91 2.02
N TYR A 1151 -7.58 19.82 1.16
CA TYR A 1151 -8.91 20.32 1.51
C TYR A 1151 -9.58 19.42 2.54
N THR A 1152 -10.11 20.00 3.62
CA THR A 1152 -10.71 19.25 4.74
C THR A 1152 -12.23 19.26 4.77
N GLY A 1153 -12.88 20.02 3.88
CA GLY A 1153 -14.35 20.17 3.90
C GLY A 1153 -14.87 21.16 4.94
N ALA A 1154 -14.04 21.57 5.89
CA ALA A 1154 -14.38 22.63 6.83
C ALA A 1154 -14.28 23.99 6.12
N ASN A 1155 -15.29 24.85 6.34
CA ASN A 1155 -15.08 26.28 6.18
C ASN A 1155 -13.91 26.62 7.09
N SER A 1156 -12.86 27.26 6.58
CA SER A 1156 -11.73 27.75 7.38
C SER A 1156 -12.19 28.87 8.33
N CYS A 1157 -12.95 28.49 9.37
CA CYS A 1157 -12.99 28.98 10.75
C CYS A 1157 -14.12 28.26 11.53
N PRO A 1158 -13.87 27.71 12.74
CA PRO A 1158 -14.93 27.21 13.62
C PRO A 1158 -15.77 28.38 14.14
N VAL A 1159 -16.97 28.54 13.59
CA VAL A 1159 -18.03 29.38 14.17
C VAL A 1159 -18.50 28.72 15.46
N THR A 1160 -17.82 28.97 16.57
CA THR A 1160 -18.41 28.70 17.88
C THR A 1160 -19.41 29.81 18.18
N ARG A 1161 -20.69 29.42 18.21
CA ARG A 1161 -21.83 30.27 18.63
C ARG A 1161 -21.68 30.66 20.11
N SER A 1162 -20.87 31.66 20.45
CA SER A 1162 -21.10 32.53 21.61
C SER A 1162 -19.96 33.52 21.83
N ALA A 1163 -20.28 34.80 21.64
CA ALA A 1163 -19.72 36.01 22.25
C ALA A 1163 -19.13 37.02 21.25
N PRO A 1164 -19.53 38.31 21.34
CA PRO A 1164 -19.18 39.33 20.37
C PRO A 1164 -17.86 39.97 20.78
N MET A 1165 -16.76 39.54 20.17
CA MET A 1165 -15.52 40.32 20.04
C MET A 1165 -14.66 39.70 18.93
N CYS A 1166 -15.12 39.91 17.70
CA CYS A 1166 -14.31 40.34 16.56
C CYS A 1166 -15.00 41.58 15.99
#